data_AF-A0A958JFH5-F1
#
_entry.id   AF-A0A958JFH5-F1
#
_cell.length_a   1.000
_cell.length_b   1.000
_cell.length_c   1.000
_cell.angle_alpha   90.00
_cell.angle_beta   90.00
_cell.angle_gamma   90.00
#
_symmetry.space_group_name_H-M   'P 1'
#
loop_
_entity.id
_entity.type
_entity.pdbx_description
1 polymer ?
#
loop_
_entity_poly.entity_id
_entity_poly.type
_entity_poly.pdbx_seq_one_letter_code
_entity_poly.pdbx_strand_id
1 'polypeptide(L)'
;NYTQAVDLVKGLPRSRENHAPNGVVLGNDGWLYLSIGGNTNFGAPSTFFSDQPEVNLSAGVVRLNLNNLPSGLPLDVAAGSQVGSGVGDGETPGVFEVYADGYRNGYDIVQHTNGRIYLNANEGNKNLGTTPGPQHGCPNGAAIDPAVSGRVPDKLFIVTQGAYGGHPNPARDKCIFGNGTAYDPDKTASTAYTAPIFEYPTSSVSTNGLAEYTSQAFGGQLSGNLLSVSTFEGNNITRLELDSTGTQVVSSSILASGFEGPLDLWVHPDGSVFVVEFGFNQSGTNGGSKISLLRPTTGGTATDNDGDGLPNDQDPDDDNDGYSDADEIANGSNPLNPAVTPADFDGDFIGDITDSDDDNDGDDDVVDPFVFDAKNGADTVPPILFEYNPGDNFLGGLRNTGFTGVQLSSNGGTFKPTLLSAGAAGGFFSIVPTAGDMKGAANNQDNALQIGVNATANSGIGAFTVVTRAVDPFINVTPGPESSSLFLSLGEDDFLRLAVTGNLGNGQSGVQLGREVGGVFSVVAEQQLPVGIVQNLDLLFEVDPEAGTIKAGWRKNSDASADISVLATVTGAQAAQFLTERLGVGISATRAGNSSSSFAAVFDHFRLLAGPMKPGADTGAKAQVVVDSKPNNFDTSSTYAGNSIKVTNQSTGGQQIARVRIDLRSAVLPDQVFDPFALAGDPVGKPFTVDSETTVGVTVNAPAYLSENAGGYDVLDVVFDAFPVNGTLSFSIDVDPTSIKGAAQPGPQDSGSVSGLEFTGGLVTVFFDDGSVYANSLYRIPPANGVTDDASKTIVSASPLVAPKLNVLNVATLPSSVSTANHTVRVTGPANTKVRLLVLEAGLFLAGVPNGGFDIDAFEANKVIQVVSETTGATTNGAGTIDIPVTLEKTDNNGGINHILAVFEKANGETGRTSNVGILDLN
;
A
#
# COMPACT_ATOMS: atom_id res chain seq x y z
N ASN A 1 5.05 4.90 -3.44
CA ASN A 1 4.16 3.79 -3.83
C ASN A 1 4.52 2.54 -3.03
N TYR A 2 3.89 2.30 -1.87
CA TYR A 2 4.16 1.14 -0.97
C TYR A 2 3.17 -0.02 -1.17
N THR A 3 2.39 -0.02 -2.26
CA THR A 3 1.28 -0.95 -2.53
C THR A 3 1.71 -2.33 -3.04
N GLN A 4 2.97 -2.50 -3.44
CA GLN A 4 3.57 -3.78 -3.80
C GLN A 4 4.87 -3.97 -3.00
N ALA A 5 4.84 -4.88 -2.03
CA ALA A 5 6.03 -5.35 -1.33
C ALA A 5 6.43 -6.72 -1.92
N VAL A 6 7.65 -6.81 -2.44
CA VAL A 6 8.26 -8.08 -2.83
C VAL A 6 9.29 -8.44 -1.76
N ASP A 7 9.10 -9.56 -1.08
CA ASP A 7 10.13 -10.09 -0.20
C ASP A 7 11.38 -10.38 -1.05
N LEU A 8 12.47 -9.65 -0.80
CA LEU A 8 13.74 -9.87 -1.47
C LEU A 8 14.53 -10.99 -0.80
N VAL A 9 14.52 -11.04 0.53
CA VAL A 9 15.30 -11.98 1.35
C VAL A 9 14.49 -12.39 2.57
N LYS A 10 14.52 -13.69 2.91
CA LYS A 10 13.97 -14.26 4.13
C LYS A 10 14.99 -15.16 4.83
N GLY A 11 14.77 -15.42 6.11
CA GLY A 11 15.63 -16.31 6.90
C GLY A 11 16.91 -15.67 7.43
N LEU A 12 16.98 -14.34 7.49
CA LEU A 12 18.10 -13.62 8.13
C LEU A 12 18.27 -14.08 9.59
N PRO A 13 19.51 -14.23 10.07
CA PRO A 13 19.72 -14.61 11.46
C PRO A 13 19.31 -13.47 12.38
N ARG A 14 18.76 -13.83 13.53
CA ARG A 14 18.47 -12.93 14.63
C ARG A 14 18.83 -13.60 15.94
N SER A 15 19.26 -12.82 16.91
CA SER A 15 19.29 -13.29 18.29
C SER A 15 17.86 -13.58 18.74
N ARG A 16 17.70 -14.54 19.66
CA ARG A 16 16.36 -14.92 20.14
C ARG A 16 15.60 -13.74 20.77
N GLU A 17 16.31 -12.87 21.50
CA GLU A 17 15.69 -11.87 22.38
C GLU A 17 16.40 -10.49 22.39
N ASN A 18 17.64 -10.33 21.89
CA ASN A 18 18.43 -9.11 22.09
C ASN A 18 18.73 -8.31 20.81
N HIS A 19 19.47 -8.90 19.87
CA HIS A 19 19.93 -8.22 18.65
C HIS A 19 19.15 -8.71 17.41
N ALA A 20 18.73 -7.77 16.57
CA ALA A 20 18.03 -8.02 15.31
C ALA A 20 18.88 -7.50 14.12
N PRO A 21 18.47 -7.78 12.87
CA PRO A 21 18.78 -6.89 11.76
C PRO A 21 18.25 -5.49 12.07
N ASN A 22 19.12 -4.48 12.03
CA ASN A 22 18.76 -3.11 12.44
C ASN A 22 18.78 -2.16 11.22
N GLY A 23 19.91 -1.47 10.98
CA GLY A 23 20.04 -0.50 9.89
C GLY A 23 20.09 -1.11 8.49
N VAL A 24 19.46 -0.42 7.53
CA VAL A 24 19.48 -0.71 6.10
C VAL A 24 19.77 0.57 5.33
N VAL A 25 20.63 0.50 4.32
CA VAL A 25 20.90 1.64 3.44
C VAL A 25 21.10 1.21 2.00
N LEU A 26 20.58 2.01 1.07
CA LEU A 26 20.89 1.90 -0.35
C LEU A 26 22.20 2.64 -0.62
N GLY A 27 23.23 1.91 -1.05
CA GLY A 27 24.48 2.52 -1.47
C GLY A 27 24.35 3.21 -2.83
N ASN A 28 25.21 4.20 -3.06
CA ASN A 28 25.29 4.92 -4.35
C ASN A 28 25.72 4.02 -5.52
N ASP A 29 26.15 2.80 -5.23
CA ASP A 29 26.53 1.75 -6.17
C ASP A 29 25.36 0.85 -6.59
N GLY A 30 24.14 1.10 -6.08
CA GLY A 30 22.95 0.29 -6.36
C GLY A 30 22.87 -1.00 -5.53
N TRP A 31 23.68 -1.12 -4.48
CA TRP A 31 23.63 -2.23 -3.54
C TRP A 31 22.82 -1.88 -2.30
N LEU A 32 22.03 -2.84 -1.82
CA LEU A 32 21.37 -2.75 -0.53
C LEU A 32 22.30 -3.29 0.54
N TYR A 33 22.64 -2.50 1.55
CA TYR A 33 23.48 -2.88 2.69
C TYR A 33 22.62 -3.02 3.95
N LEU A 34 22.78 -4.11 4.69
CA LEU A 34 22.07 -4.35 5.95
C LEU A 34 23.06 -4.65 7.07
N SER A 35 22.80 -4.10 8.25
CA SER A 35 23.54 -4.43 9.47
C SER A 35 22.85 -5.56 10.22
N ILE A 36 23.57 -6.66 10.43
CA ILE A 36 23.06 -7.85 11.12
C ILE A 36 23.73 -7.97 12.48
N GLY A 37 22.92 -7.87 13.53
CA GLY A 37 23.36 -8.07 14.90
C GLY A 37 24.00 -9.44 15.15
N GLY A 38 24.91 -9.48 16.11
CA GLY A 38 25.56 -10.70 16.60
C GLY A 38 24.65 -11.49 17.52
N ASN A 39 24.82 -12.80 17.55
CA ASN A 39 24.11 -13.69 18.47
C ASN A 39 24.75 -13.77 19.84
N THR A 40 25.89 -13.10 20.06
CA THR A 40 26.66 -13.22 21.29
C THR A 40 27.14 -11.88 21.80
N ASN A 41 27.60 -11.88 23.06
CA ASN A 41 28.14 -10.68 23.67
C ASN A 41 29.56 -10.33 23.20
N PHE A 42 30.44 -11.33 23.06
CA PHE A 42 31.86 -11.16 22.67
C PHE A 42 32.36 -12.28 21.72
N GLY A 43 31.46 -13.01 21.07
CA GLY A 43 31.76 -14.06 20.11
C GLY A 43 31.59 -15.49 20.62
N ALA A 44 31.50 -15.72 21.94
CA ALA A 44 31.17 -17.02 22.52
C ALA A 44 29.69 -17.11 22.96
N PRO A 45 29.05 -18.29 22.84
CA PRO A 45 27.72 -18.54 23.40
C PRO A 45 27.64 -18.21 24.90
N SER A 46 26.48 -17.71 25.34
CA SER A 46 26.21 -17.41 26.74
C SER A 46 24.72 -17.48 27.05
N THR A 47 24.38 -17.71 28.31
CA THR A 47 22.99 -17.89 28.76
C THR A 47 22.13 -16.65 28.52
N PHE A 48 22.69 -15.45 28.65
CA PHE A 48 21.98 -14.19 28.36
C PHE A 48 21.56 -14.08 26.89
N PHE A 49 22.30 -14.74 26.00
CA PHE A 49 22.02 -14.83 24.57
C PHE A 49 21.41 -16.18 24.18
N SER A 50 20.73 -16.86 25.12
CA SER A 50 20.09 -18.16 24.91
C SER A 50 21.02 -19.24 24.37
N ASP A 51 22.31 -19.17 24.75
CA ASP A 51 23.37 -20.10 24.35
C ASP A 51 23.50 -20.28 22.82
N GLN A 52 23.08 -19.28 22.04
CA GLN A 52 23.21 -19.28 20.58
C GLN A 52 24.65 -18.95 20.16
N PRO A 53 25.24 -19.71 19.21
CA PRO A 53 26.50 -19.33 18.60
C PRO A 53 26.31 -18.23 17.54
N GLU A 54 27.40 -17.55 17.19
CA GLU A 54 27.45 -16.77 15.95
C GLU A 54 27.27 -17.68 14.74
N VAL A 55 26.67 -17.14 13.69
CA VAL A 55 26.40 -17.82 12.42
C VAL A 55 26.97 -17.00 11.26
N ASN A 56 27.01 -17.57 10.06
CA ASN A 56 27.75 -16.98 8.95
C ASN A 56 27.36 -15.52 8.61
N LEU A 57 26.08 -15.15 8.77
CA LEU A 57 25.60 -13.80 8.46
C LEU A 57 25.50 -12.88 9.68
N SER A 58 25.72 -13.36 10.91
CA SER A 58 25.61 -12.53 12.11
C SER A 58 26.84 -11.65 12.34
N ALA A 59 26.69 -10.63 13.18
CA ALA A 59 27.74 -9.70 13.61
C ALA A 59 28.52 -9.06 12.43
N GLY A 60 27.82 -8.46 11.48
CA GLY A 60 28.44 -7.89 10.28
C GLY A 60 27.48 -7.08 9.42
N VAL A 61 28.03 -6.46 8.38
CA VAL A 61 27.27 -5.83 7.31
C VAL A 61 27.21 -6.79 6.13
N VAL A 62 25.99 -7.06 5.67
CA VAL A 62 25.69 -7.90 4.51
C VAL A 62 25.14 -7.04 3.39
N ARG A 63 25.20 -7.52 2.14
CA ARG A 63 24.67 -6.77 0.99
C ARG A 63 24.01 -7.63 -0.07
N LEU A 64 23.17 -6.98 -0.86
CA LEU A 64 22.45 -7.54 -2.02
C LEU A 64 22.57 -6.59 -3.21
N ASN A 65 22.92 -7.13 -4.39
CA ASN A 65 22.93 -6.34 -5.62
C ASN A 65 21.51 -6.20 -6.16
N LEU A 66 20.92 -5.00 -6.06
CA LEU A 66 19.58 -4.76 -6.59
C LEU A 66 19.56 -4.71 -8.12
N ASN A 67 20.69 -4.37 -8.75
CA ASN A 67 20.83 -4.37 -10.20
C ASN A 67 20.91 -5.79 -10.80
N ASN A 68 21.05 -6.82 -9.97
CA ASN A 68 21.30 -8.19 -10.42
C ASN A 68 20.55 -9.25 -9.58
N LEU A 69 19.25 -9.04 -9.36
CA LEU A 69 18.39 -9.97 -8.64
C LEU A 69 18.02 -11.19 -9.49
N PRO A 70 17.92 -12.40 -8.91
CA PRO A 70 17.44 -13.57 -9.65
C PRO A 70 15.91 -13.54 -9.81
N SER A 71 15.39 -14.34 -10.73
CA SER A 71 13.95 -14.44 -10.98
C SER A 71 13.15 -15.19 -9.89
N GLY A 72 13.82 -15.87 -8.95
CA GLY A 72 13.20 -16.60 -7.85
C GLY A 72 13.44 -15.90 -6.51
N LEU A 73 12.53 -14.99 -6.14
CA LEU A 73 12.51 -14.28 -4.87
C LEU A 73 11.34 -14.77 -3.99
N PRO A 74 11.43 -14.65 -2.64
CA PRO A 74 12.60 -14.21 -1.87
C PRO A 74 13.76 -15.19 -1.85
N LEU A 75 14.99 -14.68 -1.67
CA LEU A 75 16.16 -15.50 -1.32
C LEU A 75 15.99 -16.07 0.09
N ASP A 76 16.10 -17.38 0.26
CA ASP A 76 16.07 -18.06 1.55
C ASP A 76 17.49 -18.32 2.04
N VAL A 77 18.02 -17.39 2.84
CA VAL A 77 19.40 -17.49 3.34
C VAL A 77 19.55 -18.50 4.49
N ALA A 78 18.45 -18.99 5.07
CA ALA A 78 18.49 -20.06 6.07
C ALA A 78 18.83 -21.43 5.44
N ALA A 79 18.53 -21.61 4.14
CA ALA A 79 18.86 -22.82 3.40
C ALA A 79 20.37 -22.95 3.05
N GLY A 80 21.15 -21.88 3.27
CA GLY A 80 22.62 -21.85 3.12
C GLY A 80 23.15 -21.88 1.68
N SER A 81 22.37 -22.35 0.70
CA SER A 81 22.76 -22.40 -0.73
C SER A 81 22.79 -21.03 -1.43
N GLN A 82 22.13 -20.03 -0.85
CA GLN A 82 22.03 -18.65 -1.36
C GLN A 82 22.88 -17.66 -0.56
N VAL A 83 23.86 -18.18 0.19
CA VAL A 83 24.78 -17.40 1.01
C VAL A 83 26.19 -17.51 0.44
N GLY A 84 26.85 -16.36 0.23
CA GLY A 84 28.23 -16.33 -0.24
C GLY A 84 29.18 -17.02 0.75
N SER A 85 30.14 -17.80 0.24
CA SER A 85 31.10 -18.57 1.04
C SER A 85 32.21 -17.72 1.68
N GLY A 86 32.15 -16.39 1.57
CA GLY A 86 33.11 -15.44 2.14
C GLY A 86 32.76 -13.99 1.80
N VAL A 87 33.68 -13.06 2.10
CA VAL A 87 33.63 -11.69 1.58
C VAL A 87 33.87 -11.76 0.07
N GLY A 88 32.80 -11.72 -0.72
CA GLY A 88 32.82 -11.89 -2.18
C GLY A 88 33.15 -10.61 -2.94
N ASP A 89 33.48 -10.75 -4.23
CA ASP A 89 33.65 -9.68 -5.22
C ASP A 89 32.32 -9.22 -5.85
N GLY A 90 31.20 -9.86 -5.46
CA GLY A 90 29.85 -9.34 -5.56
C GLY A 90 29.33 -9.12 -6.97
N GLU A 91 29.01 -10.18 -7.73
CA GLU A 91 28.16 -10.07 -8.93
C GLU A 91 27.32 -11.33 -9.22
N THR A 92 27.24 -12.28 -8.27
CA THR A 92 26.50 -13.53 -8.52
C THR A 92 25.01 -13.33 -8.24
N PRO A 93 24.11 -13.50 -9.24
CA PRO A 93 22.68 -13.36 -9.02
C PRO A 93 22.19 -14.38 -7.99
N GLY A 94 21.40 -13.91 -7.02
CA GLY A 94 20.77 -14.77 -6.01
C GLY A 94 21.66 -15.21 -4.86
N VAL A 95 22.75 -14.49 -4.62
CA VAL A 95 23.63 -14.68 -3.47
C VAL A 95 23.56 -13.46 -2.56
N PHE A 96 23.24 -13.69 -1.29
CA PHE A 96 23.33 -12.69 -0.23
C PHE A 96 24.70 -12.83 0.46
N GLU A 97 25.48 -11.75 0.52
CA GLU A 97 26.90 -11.84 0.88
C GLU A 97 27.30 -10.94 2.05
N VAL A 98 28.37 -11.34 2.74
CA VAL A 98 28.97 -10.54 3.82
C VAL A 98 29.86 -9.48 3.18
N TYR A 99 29.51 -8.21 3.36
CA TYR A 99 30.31 -7.08 2.92
C TYR A 99 31.45 -6.77 3.90
N ALA A 100 31.15 -6.74 5.19
CA ALA A 100 32.11 -6.47 6.25
C ALA A 100 31.72 -7.22 7.54
N ASP A 101 32.72 -7.52 8.38
CA ASP A 101 32.61 -8.44 9.50
C ASP A 101 32.91 -7.71 10.82
N GLY A 102 32.52 -8.30 11.95
CA GLY A 102 33.00 -7.93 13.26
C GLY A 102 32.33 -6.70 13.87
N TYR A 103 31.06 -6.46 13.57
CA TYR A 103 30.24 -5.46 14.23
C TYR A 103 29.23 -6.15 15.14
N ARG A 104 29.39 -6.03 16.46
CA ARG A 104 28.59 -6.77 17.45
C ARG A 104 27.09 -6.52 17.29
N ASN A 105 26.68 -5.26 17.27
CA ASN A 105 25.31 -4.85 17.01
C ASN A 105 25.37 -3.50 16.32
N GLY A 106 25.63 -3.49 15.01
CA GLY A 106 25.53 -2.26 14.23
C GLY A 106 24.09 -1.80 14.25
N TYR A 107 23.78 -0.76 15.01
CA TYR A 107 22.41 -0.35 15.24
C TYR A 107 21.89 0.40 14.02
N ASP A 108 22.68 1.36 13.53
CA ASP A 108 22.31 2.10 12.34
C ASP A 108 23.50 2.28 11.38
N ILE A 109 23.18 2.56 10.11
CA ILE A 109 24.11 2.63 8.99
C ILE A 109 23.67 3.74 8.03
N VAL A 110 24.60 4.62 7.65
CA VAL A 110 24.30 5.75 6.76
C VAL A 110 25.27 5.81 5.58
N GLN A 111 24.72 6.04 4.38
CA GLN A 111 25.46 6.38 3.18
C GLN A 111 25.64 7.89 3.17
N HIS A 112 26.88 8.34 3.37
CA HIS A 112 27.19 9.76 3.44
C HIS A 112 27.42 10.32 2.04
N THR A 113 27.09 11.60 1.84
CA THR A 113 27.39 12.39 0.63
C THR A 113 28.87 12.39 0.21
N ASN A 114 29.80 12.11 1.13
CA ASN A 114 31.23 11.98 0.84
C ASN A 114 31.60 10.63 0.17
N GLY A 115 30.60 9.77 -0.07
CA GLY A 115 30.74 8.47 -0.72
C GLY A 115 31.11 7.33 0.23
N ARG A 116 31.21 7.55 1.54
CA ARG A 116 31.51 6.51 2.53
C ARG A 116 30.26 6.03 3.26
N ILE A 117 30.33 4.82 3.79
CA ILE A 117 29.32 4.24 4.66
C ILE A 117 29.83 4.28 6.10
N TYR A 118 29.02 4.84 7.01
CA TYR A 118 29.31 4.88 8.43
C TYR A 118 28.32 4.01 9.20
N LEU A 119 28.79 3.38 10.27
CA LEU A 119 27.98 2.52 11.13
C LEU A 119 28.34 2.75 12.59
N ASN A 120 27.33 2.93 13.45
CA ASN A 120 27.52 2.91 14.88
C ASN A 120 27.18 1.52 15.45
N ALA A 121 27.98 1.03 16.40
CA ALA A 121 27.84 -0.31 16.92
C ALA A 121 27.77 -0.32 18.45
N ASN A 122 26.77 -1.04 18.98
CA ASN A 122 26.67 -1.31 20.41
C ASN A 122 27.62 -2.44 20.82
N GLU A 123 28.51 -2.12 21.76
CA GLU A 123 29.57 -3.00 22.22
C GLU A 123 29.18 -3.81 23.46
N GLY A 124 30.00 -4.79 23.82
CA GLY A 124 29.66 -5.82 24.81
C GLY A 124 29.65 -5.38 26.27
N ASN A 125 28.82 -6.05 27.06
CA ASN A 125 28.61 -5.76 28.48
C ASN A 125 29.36 -6.75 29.37
N LYS A 126 29.81 -6.29 30.53
CA LYS A 126 30.45 -7.16 31.53
C LYS A 126 29.48 -8.23 32.03
N ASN A 127 29.99 -9.43 32.25
CA ASN A 127 29.31 -10.63 32.75
C ASN A 127 28.23 -11.21 31.83
N LEU A 128 28.05 -10.71 30.60
CA LEU A 128 27.04 -11.25 29.67
C LEU A 128 27.62 -12.19 28.60
N GLY A 129 28.90 -12.54 28.69
CA GLY A 129 29.54 -13.51 27.80
C GLY A 129 31.06 -13.36 27.77
N THR A 130 31.72 -14.15 26.92
CA THR A 130 33.19 -14.14 26.78
C THR A 130 33.61 -14.21 25.32
N THR A 131 34.88 -13.96 25.05
CA THR A 131 35.50 -14.22 23.75
C THR A 131 35.59 -15.72 23.46
N PRO A 132 35.62 -16.15 22.19
CA PRO A 132 35.68 -17.57 21.85
C PRO A 132 37.06 -18.17 22.15
N GLY A 133 37.05 -19.35 22.79
CA GLY A 133 38.23 -20.19 23.04
C GLY A 133 38.27 -21.45 22.17
N PRO A 134 39.20 -22.39 22.45
CA PRO A 134 39.39 -23.61 21.66
C PRO A 134 38.14 -24.46 21.49
N GLN A 135 37.29 -24.50 22.51
CA GLN A 135 36.01 -25.23 22.49
C GLN A 135 34.97 -24.65 21.50
N HIS A 136 35.19 -23.43 21.02
CA HIS A 136 34.33 -22.75 20.04
C HIS A 136 34.96 -22.69 18.64
N GLY A 137 35.98 -23.51 18.36
CA GLY A 137 36.67 -23.52 17.06
C GLY A 137 37.79 -22.48 16.92
N CYS A 138 38.07 -21.70 17.96
CA CYS A 138 39.10 -20.67 17.93
C CYS A 138 40.40 -21.13 18.59
N PRO A 139 41.46 -21.46 17.83
CA PRO A 139 42.70 -21.99 18.40
C PRO A 139 43.44 -20.92 19.21
N ASN A 140 44.05 -21.34 20.32
CA ASN A 140 44.90 -20.55 21.22
C ASN A 140 44.19 -19.42 22.01
N GLY A 141 44.60 -19.22 23.27
CA GLY A 141 44.07 -18.19 24.18
C GLY A 141 42.84 -18.63 24.97
N ALA A 142 42.75 -18.23 26.25
CA ALA A 142 41.59 -18.50 27.09
C ALA A 142 40.41 -17.60 26.71
N ALA A 143 39.18 -18.09 26.92
CA ALA A 143 37.98 -17.26 26.85
C ALA A 143 38.00 -16.25 28.00
N ILE A 144 37.74 -14.99 27.68
CA ILE A 144 37.81 -13.86 28.63
C ILE A 144 36.60 -12.96 28.46
N ASP A 145 36.28 -12.18 29.49
CA ASP A 145 35.34 -11.06 29.39
C ASP A 145 36.15 -9.76 29.15
N PRO A 146 36.08 -9.16 27.95
CA PRO A 146 36.82 -7.92 27.63
C PRO A 146 36.34 -6.70 28.40
N ALA A 147 35.16 -6.69 29.02
CA ALA A 147 34.63 -5.52 29.71
C ALA A 147 35.18 -5.41 31.15
N VAL A 148 36.22 -4.59 31.34
CA VAL A 148 36.85 -4.40 32.66
C VAL A 148 35.98 -3.54 33.60
N SER A 149 35.33 -2.48 33.10
CA SER A 149 34.62 -1.44 33.89
C SER A 149 33.09 -1.37 33.67
N GLY A 150 32.45 -2.47 33.26
CA GLY A 150 30.98 -2.56 33.15
C GLY A 150 30.46 -2.75 31.73
N ARG A 151 31.00 -1.99 30.77
CA ARG A 151 30.67 -2.10 29.33
C ARG A 151 31.85 -1.60 28.49
N VAL A 152 32.05 -2.18 27.32
CA VAL A 152 32.97 -1.66 26.29
C VAL A 152 32.29 -0.46 25.61
N PRO A 153 32.96 0.71 25.46
CA PRO A 153 32.35 1.87 24.81
C PRO A 153 31.84 1.55 23.42
N ASP A 154 30.67 2.09 23.07
CA ASP A 154 30.12 2.01 21.71
C ASP A 154 31.04 2.75 20.73
N LYS A 155 30.96 2.39 19.44
CA LYS A 155 31.94 2.82 18.44
C LYS A 155 31.29 3.25 17.13
N LEU A 156 31.95 4.18 16.43
CA LEU A 156 31.65 4.55 15.05
C LEU A 156 32.73 3.99 14.11
N PHE A 157 32.30 3.38 13.02
CA PHE A 157 33.18 2.77 12.02
C PHE A 157 32.92 3.35 10.63
N ILE A 158 33.96 3.31 9.79
CA ILE A 158 33.80 3.37 8.34
C ILE A 158 33.71 1.92 7.85
N VAL A 159 32.64 1.60 7.14
CA VAL A 159 32.42 0.26 6.61
C VAL A 159 32.98 0.17 5.20
N THR A 160 33.97 -0.70 5.00
CA THR A 160 34.52 -1.01 3.67
C THR A 160 34.51 -2.51 3.45
N GLN A 161 34.47 -2.92 2.18
CA GLN A 161 34.49 -4.33 1.79
C GLN A 161 35.65 -5.08 2.46
N GLY A 162 35.34 -6.19 3.12
CA GLY A 162 36.30 -7.05 3.81
C GLY A 162 36.85 -6.52 5.13
N ALA A 163 36.40 -5.34 5.59
CA ALA A 163 36.79 -4.82 6.89
C ALA A 163 36.31 -5.74 8.03
N TYR A 164 37.08 -5.75 9.11
CA TYR A 164 36.75 -6.45 10.35
C TYR A 164 36.74 -5.47 11.53
N GLY A 165 35.55 -5.18 12.08
CA GLY A 165 35.35 -4.22 13.18
C GLY A 165 35.81 -4.71 14.56
N GLY A 166 36.15 -6.00 14.69
CA GLY A 166 36.75 -6.55 15.90
C GLY A 166 35.83 -7.40 16.79
N HIS A 167 34.55 -7.60 16.49
CA HIS A 167 33.73 -8.60 17.18
C HIS A 167 33.97 -10.02 16.62
N PRO A 168 34.35 -11.02 17.43
CA PRO A 168 34.61 -12.36 16.92
C PRO A 168 33.37 -13.05 16.36
N ASN A 169 33.52 -13.71 15.21
CA ASN A 169 32.55 -14.63 14.63
C ASN A 169 33.26 -15.96 14.26
N PRO A 170 33.23 -16.97 15.16
CA PRO A 170 33.87 -18.26 14.89
C PRO A 170 33.35 -18.99 13.65
N ALA A 171 32.10 -18.73 13.20
CA ALA A 171 31.56 -19.33 11.99
C ALA A 171 32.24 -18.82 10.70
N ARG A 172 32.98 -17.70 10.79
CA ARG A 172 33.78 -17.11 9.71
C ARG A 172 35.29 -17.13 10.00
N ASP A 173 35.73 -18.02 10.90
CA ASP A 173 37.12 -18.11 11.38
C ASP A 173 37.66 -16.78 11.96
N LYS A 174 36.78 -15.91 12.49
CA LYS A 174 37.15 -14.66 13.17
C LYS A 174 37.19 -14.86 14.67
N CYS A 175 38.40 -15.02 15.19
CA CYS A 175 38.66 -15.44 16.57
C CYS A 175 39.35 -14.38 17.45
N ILE A 176 39.30 -13.12 17.03
CA ILE A 176 40.11 -12.03 17.60
C ILE A 176 39.19 -10.88 18.02
N PHE A 177 39.04 -10.63 19.31
CA PHE A 177 38.36 -9.42 19.78
C PHE A 177 39.25 -8.17 19.61
N GLY A 178 38.70 -7.11 19.02
CA GLY A 178 39.43 -5.89 18.68
C GLY A 178 40.65 -6.17 17.80
N ASN A 179 41.80 -5.62 18.18
CA ASN A 179 43.09 -5.86 17.54
C ASN A 179 43.81 -7.12 18.07
N GLY A 180 43.22 -7.87 18.99
CA GLY A 180 43.80 -9.09 19.57
C GLY A 180 44.56 -8.91 20.89
N THR A 181 44.65 -7.69 21.43
CA THR A 181 45.33 -7.42 22.71
C THR A 181 44.48 -7.69 23.95
N ALA A 182 43.31 -8.30 23.76
CA ALA A 182 42.44 -8.64 24.88
C ALA A 182 42.87 -9.95 25.56
N TYR A 183 43.59 -10.84 24.87
CA TYR A 183 43.86 -12.22 25.32
C TYR A 183 45.14 -12.36 26.17
N ASP A 184 45.25 -13.44 26.96
CA ASP A 184 46.50 -13.82 27.65
C ASP A 184 46.99 -15.21 27.17
N PRO A 185 48.09 -15.29 26.40
CA PRO A 185 48.80 -14.16 25.78
C PRO A 185 48.00 -13.53 24.62
N ASP A 186 48.39 -12.32 24.22
CA ASP A 186 47.79 -11.60 23.08
C ASP A 186 47.73 -12.46 21.81
N LYS A 187 46.67 -12.29 21.02
CA LYS A 187 46.56 -12.91 19.70
C LYS A 187 47.17 -12.02 18.63
N THR A 188 47.72 -12.62 17.58
CA THR A 188 48.16 -11.89 16.38
C THR A 188 46.98 -11.14 15.78
N ALA A 189 47.12 -9.82 15.59
CA ALA A 189 46.10 -8.98 14.99
C ALA A 189 45.70 -9.45 13.59
N SER A 190 44.42 -9.35 13.25
CA SER A 190 43.95 -9.60 11.89
C SER A 190 44.39 -8.46 10.97
N THR A 191 44.93 -8.77 9.79
CA THR A 191 45.25 -7.75 8.78
C THR A 191 44.01 -7.08 8.18
N ALA A 192 42.82 -7.66 8.39
CA ALA A 192 41.54 -7.08 8.01
C ALA A 192 40.94 -6.17 9.10
N TYR A 193 41.53 -6.15 10.31
CA TYR A 193 41.03 -5.34 11.41
C TYR A 193 41.06 -3.85 11.04
N THR A 194 39.91 -3.20 11.18
CA THR A 194 39.76 -1.76 10.96
C THR A 194 39.36 -1.13 12.28
N ALA A 195 40.17 -0.19 12.75
CA ALA A 195 39.90 0.53 13.99
C ALA A 195 38.67 1.44 13.84
N PRO A 196 37.90 1.68 14.93
CA PRO A 196 36.85 2.69 14.92
C PRO A 196 37.44 4.08 14.68
N ILE A 197 36.67 4.96 14.05
CA ILE A 197 37.04 6.36 13.85
C ILE A 197 36.64 7.24 15.05
N PHE A 198 35.79 6.70 15.93
CA PHE A 198 35.36 7.34 17.17
C PHE A 198 34.88 6.30 18.18
N GLU A 199 35.26 6.47 19.44
CA GLU A 199 34.71 5.74 20.58
C GLU A 199 33.87 6.70 21.41
N TYR A 200 32.62 6.34 21.71
CA TYR A 200 31.74 7.20 22.48
C TYR A 200 32.23 7.27 23.94
N PRO A 201 32.32 8.47 24.54
CA PRO A 201 33.14 8.69 25.73
C PRO A 201 32.60 8.06 27.03
N THR A 202 31.37 7.55 27.02
CA THR A 202 30.67 7.00 28.20
C THR A 202 30.33 5.54 28.01
N SER A 203 30.58 4.70 29.02
CA SER A 203 30.22 3.28 29.00
C SER A 203 28.74 3.02 29.36
N SER A 204 27.95 4.07 29.59
CA SER A 204 26.55 3.99 30.06
C SER A 204 25.54 4.56 29.05
N VAL A 205 25.94 4.74 27.79
CA VAL A 205 25.05 5.06 26.66
C VAL A 205 24.89 3.86 25.75
N SER A 206 23.75 3.77 25.05
CA SER A 206 23.53 2.90 23.90
C SER A 206 23.34 3.76 22.67
N THR A 207 24.30 3.77 21.74
CA THR A 207 24.19 4.53 20.49
C THR A 207 23.21 3.85 19.55
N ASN A 208 22.17 4.56 19.11
CA ASN A 208 21.10 3.96 18.32
C ASN A 208 21.07 4.56 16.90
N GLY A 209 20.16 5.46 16.56
CA GLY A 209 20.13 6.13 15.25
C GLY A 209 21.38 6.93 14.88
N LEU A 210 21.61 7.05 13.57
CA LEU A 210 22.72 7.73 12.93
C LEU A 210 22.27 8.35 11.59
N ALA A 211 22.35 9.67 11.45
CA ALA A 211 22.06 10.35 10.19
C ALA A 211 23.16 11.35 9.80
N GLU A 212 23.26 11.66 8.51
CA GLU A 212 24.02 12.82 8.03
C GLU A 212 23.12 14.07 8.06
N TYR A 213 23.66 15.19 8.54
CA TYR A 213 23.01 16.48 8.39
C TYR A 213 23.42 17.12 7.06
N THR A 214 22.50 17.21 6.10
CA THR A 214 22.81 17.70 4.73
C THR A 214 22.36 19.14 4.48
N SER A 215 21.46 19.68 5.30
CA SER A 215 20.88 21.01 5.13
C SER A 215 21.90 22.15 5.20
N GLN A 216 21.57 23.23 4.49
CA GLN A 216 22.30 24.51 4.53
C GLN A 216 21.87 25.43 5.67
N ALA A 217 20.97 24.98 6.56
CA ALA A 217 20.63 25.68 7.79
C ALA A 217 21.88 26.03 8.62
N PHE A 218 21.78 27.09 9.43
CA PHE A 218 22.91 27.68 10.17
C PHE A 218 24.09 28.09 9.26
N GLY A 219 23.82 28.41 7.98
CA GLY A 219 24.86 28.76 7.01
C GLY A 219 25.75 27.56 6.63
N GLY A 220 25.21 26.34 6.66
CA GLY A 220 25.89 25.11 6.29
C GLY A 220 26.91 24.61 7.32
N GLN A 221 26.98 25.21 8.51
CA GLN A 221 27.94 24.82 9.56
C GLN A 221 27.78 23.38 10.06
N LEU A 222 26.57 22.82 9.92
CA LEU A 222 26.29 21.44 10.25
C LEU A 222 26.34 20.49 9.06
N SER A 223 26.42 21.02 7.83
CA SER A 223 26.36 20.23 6.61
C SER A 223 27.55 19.26 6.53
N GLY A 224 27.26 17.98 6.29
CA GLY A 224 28.25 16.90 6.23
C GLY A 224 28.72 16.36 7.59
N ASN A 225 28.09 16.78 8.70
CA ASN A 225 28.33 16.16 10.00
C ASN A 225 27.40 14.96 10.21
N LEU A 226 27.83 14.02 11.05
CA LEU A 226 26.98 12.94 11.53
C LEU A 226 26.27 13.36 12.82
N LEU A 227 25.00 13.03 12.94
CA LEU A 227 24.22 13.12 14.16
C LEU A 227 23.93 11.69 14.63
N SER A 228 24.18 11.39 15.90
CA SER A 228 23.82 10.10 16.49
C SER A 228 23.01 10.28 17.76
N VAL A 229 21.92 9.54 17.90
CA VAL A 229 21.17 9.48 19.16
C VAL A 229 21.74 8.41 20.07
N SER A 230 21.61 8.64 21.37
CA SER A 230 22.03 7.69 22.39
C SER A 230 21.01 7.60 23.50
N THR A 231 20.56 6.38 23.81
CA THR A 231 19.69 6.07 24.95
C THR A 231 20.51 5.83 26.22
N PHE A 232 19.88 6.04 27.39
CA PHE A 232 20.40 5.93 28.75
C PHE A 232 21.08 7.21 29.26
N GLU A 233 22.39 7.22 29.48
CA GLU A 233 23.06 8.37 30.09
C GLU A 233 22.95 9.61 29.19
N GLY A 234 22.16 10.58 29.62
CA GLY A 234 21.96 11.86 28.94
C GLY A 234 20.80 11.92 27.94
N ASN A 235 20.43 10.81 27.28
CA ASN A 235 19.39 10.78 26.23
C ASN A 235 19.57 11.96 25.23
N ASN A 236 20.61 11.88 24.40
CA ASN A 236 21.14 13.01 23.64
C ASN A 236 21.18 12.74 22.14
N ILE A 237 21.18 13.84 21.36
CA ILE A 237 21.75 13.88 20.01
C ILE A 237 23.20 14.36 20.14
N THR A 238 24.14 13.55 19.66
CA THR A 238 25.56 13.89 19.57
C THR A 238 25.91 14.26 18.14
N ARG A 239 26.45 15.46 17.93
CA ARG A 239 27.09 15.87 16.68
C ARG A 239 28.51 15.32 16.64
N LEU A 240 28.87 14.70 15.53
CA LEU A 240 30.20 14.22 15.20
C LEU A 240 30.67 14.94 13.94
N GLU A 241 31.65 15.82 14.11
CA GLU A 241 32.25 16.56 13.00
C GLU A 241 33.39 15.75 12.39
N LEU A 242 33.31 15.51 11.09
CA LEU A 242 34.30 14.75 10.34
C LEU A 242 35.43 15.66 9.83
N ASP A 243 36.63 15.11 9.68
CA ASP A 243 37.67 15.79 8.90
C ASP A 243 37.25 15.94 7.43
N SER A 244 37.95 16.81 6.69
CA SER A 244 37.66 17.07 5.26
C SER A 244 37.77 15.82 4.37
N THR A 245 38.36 14.73 4.86
CA THR A 245 38.53 13.46 4.13
C THR A 245 37.48 12.41 4.52
N GLY A 246 36.64 12.71 5.51
CA GLY A 246 35.65 11.79 6.09
C GLY A 246 36.28 10.60 6.82
N THR A 247 37.56 10.66 7.21
CA THR A 247 38.29 9.51 7.75
C THR A 247 38.39 9.48 9.26
N GLN A 248 38.11 10.58 9.93
CA GLN A 248 38.18 10.72 11.38
C GLN A 248 37.12 11.69 11.89
N VAL A 249 36.70 11.51 13.15
CA VAL A 249 35.95 12.52 13.88
C VAL A 249 36.92 13.50 14.52
N VAL A 250 36.84 14.78 14.15
CA VAL A 250 37.71 15.85 14.67
C VAL A 250 37.12 16.57 15.87
N SER A 251 35.79 16.53 16.04
CA SER A 251 35.10 17.12 17.17
C SER A 251 33.81 16.36 17.46
N SER A 252 33.43 16.27 18.74
CA SER A 252 32.13 15.76 19.16
C SER A 252 31.50 16.68 20.21
N SER A 253 30.19 16.88 20.12
CA SER A 253 29.44 17.74 21.03
C SER A 253 27.99 17.28 21.16
N ILE A 254 27.41 17.43 22.35
CA ILE A 254 25.96 17.25 22.55
C ILE A 254 25.25 18.42 21.84
N LEU A 255 24.43 18.10 20.85
CA LEU A 255 23.64 19.07 20.09
C LEU A 255 22.30 19.36 20.79
N ALA A 256 21.66 18.32 21.32
CA ALA A 256 20.41 18.42 22.07
C ALA A 256 20.32 17.29 23.10
N SER A 257 19.56 17.51 24.17
CA SER A 257 19.36 16.60 25.30
C SER A 257 17.92 16.68 25.82
N GLY A 258 17.51 15.73 26.67
CA GLY A 258 16.19 15.78 27.32
C GLY A 258 15.14 14.88 26.68
N PHE A 259 15.57 13.98 25.79
CA PHE A 259 14.72 12.95 25.22
C PHE A 259 14.45 11.82 26.23
N GLU A 260 13.45 10.99 25.94
CA GLU A 260 13.00 9.85 26.71
C GLU A 260 13.23 8.56 25.92
N GLY A 261 14.47 8.07 25.97
CA GLY A 261 14.89 6.87 25.23
C GLY A 261 14.85 7.08 23.71
N PRO A 262 15.68 7.99 23.16
CA PRO A 262 15.73 8.24 21.72
C PRO A 262 16.33 7.03 21.00
N LEU A 263 15.55 6.45 20.09
CA LEU A 263 15.94 5.26 19.32
C LEU A 263 16.49 5.61 17.95
N ASP A 264 15.91 6.58 17.26
CA ASP A 264 16.35 6.93 15.91
C ASP A 264 16.16 8.42 15.60
N LEU A 265 16.81 8.90 14.54
CA LEU A 265 16.65 10.26 14.06
C LEU A 265 16.67 10.35 12.53
N TRP A 266 15.94 11.32 11.99
CA TRP A 266 15.98 11.67 10.58
C TRP A 266 16.17 13.17 10.40
N VAL A 267 16.94 13.57 9.40
CA VAL A 267 17.18 14.98 9.06
C VAL A 267 16.43 15.31 7.78
N HIS A 268 15.47 16.21 7.88
CA HIS A 268 14.73 16.73 6.73
C HIS A 268 15.60 17.69 5.91
N PRO A 269 15.41 17.83 4.58
CA PRO A 269 16.19 18.74 3.74
C PRO A 269 16.24 20.20 4.19
N ASP A 270 15.21 20.69 4.89
CA ASP A 270 15.17 22.05 5.48
C ASP A 270 16.12 22.21 6.69
N GLY A 271 16.61 21.12 7.26
CA GLY A 271 17.47 21.08 8.44
C GLY A 271 16.77 20.77 9.75
N SER A 272 15.47 20.48 9.72
CA SER A 272 14.72 19.94 10.84
C SER A 272 15.16 18.52 11.18
N VAL A 273 15.22 18.19 12.47
CA VAL A 273 15.61 16.86 12.97
C VAL A 273 14.45 16.22 13.70
N PHE A 274 13.96 15.11 13.18
CA PHE A 274 12.95 14.27 13.82
C PHE A 274 13.66 13.21 14.66
N VAL A 275 13.20 13.01 15.90
CA VAL A 275 13.76 12.02 16.83
C VAL A 275 12.65 11.12 17.32
N VAL A 276 12.78 9.81 17.09
CA VAL A 276 11.83 8.83 17.60
C VAL A 276 12.23 8.43 19.01
N GLU A 277 11.29 8.53 19.95
CA GLU A 277 11.49 8.24 21.36
C GLU A 277 10.57 7.11 21.81
N PHE A 278 11.15 6.11 22.48
CA PHE A 278 10.42 4.96 22.99
C PHE A 278 9.69 5.25 24.32
N GLY A 279 10.01 6.35 24.99
CA GLY A 279 9.37 6.76 26.24
C GLY A 279 9.92 6.07 27.49
N PHE A 280 11.11 5.46 27.42
CA PHE A 280 11.77 4.83 28.57
C PHE A 280 12.59 5.87 29.36
N ASN A 281 12.12 6.27 30.54
CA ASN A 281 12.94 6.99 31.50
C ASN A 281 13.65 6.01 32.46
N GLN A 282 14.84 6.39 32.94
CA GLN A 282 15.62 5.59 33.90
C GLN A 282 14.89 5.37 35.26
N SER A 283 13.71 5.97 35.47
CA SER A 283 12.85 5.79 36.65
C SER A 283 11.73 4.74 36.47
N GLY A 284 11.54 4.15 35.29
CA GLY A 284 10.57 3.08 35.05
C GLY A 284 9.11 3.53 34.88
N THR A 285 8.88 4.82 34.58
CA THR A 285 7.58 5.41 34.27
C THR A 285 7.49 5.67 32.77
N ASN A 286 6.67 4.93 32.02
CA ASN A 286 6.49 5.17 30.58
C ASN A 286 5.82 6.54 30.35
N GLY A 287 6.54 7.47 29.70
CA GLY A 287 6.01 8.77 29.26
C GLY A 287 5.17 8.68 27.98
N GLY A 288 5.10 7.49 27.36
CA GLY A 288 4.51 7.27 26.03
C GLY A 288 5.56 7.43 24.92
N SER A 289 5.40 6.66 23.83
CA SER A 289 6.23 6.84 22.64
C SER A 289 5.88 8.15 21.95
N LYS A 290 6.88 8.89 21.46
CA LYS A 290 6.67 10.16 20.75
C LYS A 290 7.71 10.38 19.67
N ILE A 291 7.43 11.33 18.77
CA ILE A 291 8.41 11.86 17.83
C ILE A 291 8.65 13.31 18.22
N SER A 292 9.89 13.66 18.57
CA SER A 292 10.28 15.05 18.82
C SER A 292 10.85 15.68 17.57
N LEU A 293 10.39 16.89 17.25
CA LEU A 293 10.87 17.69 16.14
C LEU A 293 11.75 18.84 16.65
N LEU A 294 12.98 18.93 16.15
CA LEU A 294 13.88 20.05 16.38
C LEU A 294 13.95 20.87 15.11
N ARG A 295 13.48 22.12 15.17
CA ARG A 295 13.52 23.05 14.03
C ARG A 295 14.77 23.94 14.11
N PRO A 296 15.45 24.20 12.99
CA PRO A 296 16.58 25.11 12.97
C PRO A 296 16.11 26.56 13.13
N THR A 297 16.32 27.16 14.30
CA THR A 297 16.02 28.59 14.51
C THR A 297 17.29 29.44 14.35
N THR A 298 17.31 30.39 13.42
CA THR A 298 18.27 31.49 13.47
C THR A 298 17.86 32.41 14.62
N GLY A 299 18.69 32.59 15.64
CA GLY A 299 18.35 33.50 16.74
C GLY A 299 18.02 34.91 16.22
N GLY A 300 16.73 35.26 16.19
CA GLY A 300 16.23 36.58 15.81
C GLY A 300 14.77 36.58 15.33
N THR A 301 13.93 37.36 16.04
CA THR A 301 12.51 37.77 15.81
C THR A 301 11.48 36.65 15.73
N ALA A 302 10.39 36.80 16.51
CA ALA A 302 9.25 35.89 16.50
C ALA A 302 8.72 35.77 15.06
N THR A 303 8.56 34.52 14.63
CA THR A 303 7.95 34.16 13.34
C THR A 303 6.50 34.64 13.32
N ASP A 304 6.04 35.04 12.14
CA ASP A 304 4.70 35.52 11.81
C ASP A 304 4.44 34.85 10.45
N ASN A 305 3.83 33.66 10.50
CA ASN A 305 3.85 32.66 9.44
C ASN A 305 2.84 32.97 8.32
N ASP A 306 1.75 33.63 8.66
CA ASP A 306 0.69 34.08 7.76
C ASP A 306 0.82 35.58 7.38
N GLY A 307 1.64 36.34 8.11
CA GLY A 307 1.94 37.74 7.83
C GLY A 307 0.83 38.70 8.28
N ASP A 308 -0.04 38.31 9.21
CA ASP A 308 -1.14 39.14 9.68
C ASP A 308 -0.71 40.21 10.70
N GLY A 309 0.53 40.09 11.20
CA GLY A 309 1.15 41.01 12.15
C GLY A 309 1.09 40.55 13.61
N LEU A 310 0.51 39.39 13.90
CA LEU A 310 0.67 38.65 15.15
C LEU A 310 1.83 37.67 15.00
N PRO A 311 2.80 37.67 15.92
CA PRO A 311 3.79 36.60 15.92
C PRO A 311 3.15 35.30 16.39
N ASN A 312 3.61 34.18 15.86
CA ASN A 312 3.06 32.85 16.10
C ASN A 312 2.90 32.46 17.58
N ASP A 313 3.74 32.99 18.47
CA ASP A 313 3.59 32.72 19.92
C ASP A 313 2.41 33.46 20.57
N GLN A 314 1.69 34.28 19.81
CA GLN A 314 0.53 35.08 20.20
C GLN A 314 -0.61 35.04 19.16
N ASP A 315 -0.45 34.27 18.09
CA ASP A 315 -1.49 34.00 17.11
C ASP A 315 -2.21 32.70 17.47
N PRO A 316 -3.56 32.65 17.54
CA PRO A 316 -4.31 31.43 17.75
C PRO A 316 -4.50 30.57 16.48
N ASP A 317 -4.17 31.10 15.30
CA ASP A 317 -4.26 30.45 13.99
C ASP A 317 -3.05 30.89 13.15
N ASP A 318 -1.92 30.21 13.37
CA ASP A 318 -0.60 30.56 12.88
C ASP A 318 -0.46 30.58 11.33
N ASP A 319 -1.40 30.01 10.59
CA ASP A 319 -1.37 29.96 9.12
C ASP A 319 -2.62 30.51 8.42
N ASN A 320 -3.61 30.93 9.22
CA ASN A 320 -4.85 31.60 8.82
C ASN A 320 -5.68 30.77 7.82
N ASP A 321 -5.65 29.44 7.96
CA ASP A 321 -6.48 28.51 7.17
C ASP A 321 -7.90 28.35 7.72
N GLY A 322 -8.16 28.88 8.91
CA GLY A 322 -9.46 28.89 9.58
C GLY A 322 -9.54 27.94 10.78
N TYR A 323 -8.58 27.04 10.96
CA TYR A 323 -8.49 26.16 12.12
C TYR A 323 -7.55 26.75 13.18
N SER A 324 -7.93 26.64 14.45
CA SER A 324 -7.03 27.11 15.51
C SER A 324 -5.87 26.15 15.75
N ASP A 325 -4.70 26.67 16.11
CA ASP A 325 -3.53 25.88 16.51
C ASP A 325 -3.87 24.75 17.50
N ALA A 326 -4.76 25.04 18.45
CA ALA A 326 -5.17 24.09 19.48
C ALA A 326 -5.98 22.92 18.92
N ASP A 327 -6.83 23.21 17.94
CA ASP A 327 -7.63 22.22 17.24
C ASP A 327 -6.75 21.36 16.33
N GLU A 328 -5.86 22.00 15.59
CA GLU A 328 -4.89 21.34 14.74
C GLU A 328 -3.93 20.42 15.48
N ILE A 329 -3.42 20.86 16.63
CA ILE A 329 -2.58 20.04 17.51
C ILE A 329 -3.36 18.83 18.03
N ALA A 330 -4.64 19.00 18.36
CA ALA A 330 -5.49 17.91 18.82
C ALA A 330 -5.80 16.90 17.70
N ASN A 331 -5.97 17.39 16.47
CA ASN A 331 -6.20 16.60 15.27
C ASN A 331 -4.93 16.01 14.65
N GLY A 332 -3.75 16.50 15.06
CA GLY A 332 -2.45 16.09 14.54
C GLY A 332 -2.13 16.69 13.16
N SER A 333 -2.81 17.78 12.77
CA SER A 333 -2.48 18.61 11.61
C SER A 333 -1.39 19.63 11.96
N ASN A 334 -1.05 20.58 11.06
CA ASN A 334 0.13 21.43 11.24
C ASN A 334 -0.22 22.92 11.24
N PRO A 335 -0.15 23.60 12.41
CA PRO A 335 -0.52 25.01 12.54
C PRO A 335 0.26 26.04 11.73
N LEU A 336 1.29 25.60 11.03
CA LEU A 336 2.15 26.49 10.25
C LEU A 336 1.95 26.32 8.74
N ASN A 337 1.06 25.44 8.31
CA ASN A 337 0.89 25.11 6.91
C ASN A 337 -0.60 25.04 6.53
N PRO A 338 -1.10 26.05 5.78
CA PRO A 338 -2.54 26.17 5.49
C PRO A 338 -3.05 25.14 4.48
N ALA A 339 -2.18 24.21 4.06
CA ALA A 339 -2.50 23.06 3.22
C ALA A 339 -2.65 21.76 4.01
N VAL A 340 -2.44 21.77 5.33
CA VAL A 340 -2.51 20.60 6.21
C VAL A 340 -3.51 20.92 7.32
N THR A 341 -4.78 20.91 6.95
CA THR A 341 -5.92 21.12 7.86
C THR A 341 -6.30 19.83 8.58
N PRO A 342 -7.02 19.91 9.71
CA PRO A 342 -7.78 18.80 10.28
C PRO A 342 -8.73 18.15 9.25
N ALA A 343 -9.16 16.92 9.54
CA ALA A 343 -10.37 16.40 8.92
C ALA A 343 -11.55 17.13 9.57
N ASP A 344 -12.44 17.65 8.75
CA ASP A 344 -13.62 18.43 9.15
C ASP A 344 -14.75 18.02 8.21
N PHE A 345 -15.64 17.16 8.69
CA PHE A 345 -16.65 16.53 7.86
C PHE A 345 -17.77 17.51 7.47
N ASP A 346 -18.15 18.43 8.34
CA ASP A 346 -19.25 19.37 8.09
C ASP A 346 -18.81 20.76 7.62
N GLY A 347 -17.51 21.06 7.70
CA GLY A 347 -16.89 22.27 7.20
C GLY A 347 -17.09 23.48 8.11
N ASP A 348 -17.31 23.29 9.41
CA ASP A 348 -17.50 24.37 10.37
C ASP A 348 -16.20 24.94 10.97
N PHE A 349 -15.05 24.40 10.55
CA PHE A 349 -13.68 24.71 10.99
C PHE A 349 -13.34 24.23 12.41
N ILE A 350 -13.99 23.16 12.86
CA ILE A 350 -13.63 22.38 14.04
C ILE A 350 -13.33 20.96 13.55
N GLY A 351 -12.12 20.45 13.77
CA GLY A 351 -11.77 19.12 13.27
C GLY A 351 -12.52 18.00 14.00
N ASP A 352 -12.83 16.90 13.28
CA ASP A 352 -13.64 15.73 13.72
C ASP A 352 -13.21 15.11 15.08
N ILE A 353 -12.00 15.37 15.57
CA ILE A 353 -11.54 14.85 16.88
C ILE A 353 -11.97 15.75 18.05
N THR A 354 -12.12 17.05 17.81
CA THR A 354 -12.50 18.03 18.83
C THR A 354 -13.93 18.53 18.68
N ASP A 355 -14.54 18.30 17.52
CA ASP A 355 -15.98 18.43 17.34
C ASP A 355 -16.71 17.34 18.15
N SER A 356 -17.96 17.66 18.51
CA SER A 356 -18.86 16.79 19.26
C SER A 356 -20.09 16.37 18.46
N ASP A 357 -20.28 16.93 17.26
CA ASP A 357 -21.38 16.65 16.32
C ASP A 357 -20.83 16.75 14.89
N ASP A 358 -20.03 15.74 14.50
CA ASP A 358 -19.21 15.71 13.29
C ASP A 358 -20.01 15.93 11.97
N ASP A 359 -21.34 15.74 11.98
CA ASP A 359 -22.21 15.96 10.81
C ASP A 359 -23.27 17.07 11.00
N ASN A 360 -23.24 17.75 12.14
CA ASN A 360 -24.07 18.89 12.51
C ASN A 360 -25.58 18.64 12.35
N ASP A 361 -26.04 17.41 12.59
CA ASP A 361 -27.46 17.03 12.53
C ASP A 361 -28.23 17.29 13.84
N GLY A 362 -27.50 17.61 14.90
CA GLY A 362 -27.99 17.98 16.22
C GLY A 362 -28.00 16.85 17.25
N ASP A 363 -27.51 15.65 16.90
CA ASP A 363 -27.25 14.54 17.81
C ASP A 363 -25.72 14.41 18.06
N ASP A 364 -25.22 14.64 19.28
CA ASP A 364 -23.78 14.49 19.60
C ASP A 364 -23.22 13.09 19.20
N ASP A 365 -21.96 12.99 18.75
CA ASP A 365 -21.33 11.75 18.24
C ASP A 365 -21.41 10.56 19.21
N VAL A 366 -21.43 10.86 20.51
CA VAL A 366 -21.51 9.86 21.58
C VAL A 366 -22.87 9.15 21.65
N VAL A 367 -23.90 9.74 21.05
CA VAL A 367 -25.26 9.20 20.97
C VAL A 367 -25.74 9.01 19.54
N ASP A 368 -25.03 9.53 18.54
CA ASP A 368 -25.37 9.32 17.14
C ASP A 368 -24.79 8.00 16.56
N PRO A 369 -25.63 7.06 16.10
CA PRO A 369 -25.18 5.84 15.45
C PRO A 369 -24.57 6.04 14.04
N PHE A 370 -24.63 7.25 13.45
CA PHE A 370 -24.24 7.54 12.07
C PHE A 370 -23.43 8.83 11.90
N VAL A 371 -22.44 9.07 12.78
CA VAL A 371 -21.64 10.32 12.98
C VAL A 371 -21.10 11.07 11.74
N PHE A 372 -21.21 10.51 10.55
CA PHE A 372 -20.82 11.14 9.28
C PHE A 372 -21.96 11.06 8.24
N ASP A 373 -23.21 11.17 8.67
CA ASP A 373 -24.41 11.10 7.83
C ASP A 373 -25.56 11.87 8.47
N ALA A 374 -25.58 13.18 8.21
CA ALA A 374 -26.60 14.10 8.71
C ALA A 374 -28.04 13.82 8.22
N LYS A 375 -28.24 12.79 7.40
CA LYS A 375 -29.55 12.32 6.92
C LYS A 375 -29.87 10.93 7.45
N ASN A 376 -28.97 10.32 8.22
CA ASN A 376 -29.13 9.06 8.91
C ASN A 376 -29.63 7.93 7.98
N GLY A 377 -29.13 7.91 6.75
CA GLY A 377 -29.50 6.95 5.73
C GLY A 377 -30.75 7.29 4.91
N ALA A 378 -31.38 8.44 5.14
CA ALA A 378 -32.62 8.82 4.45
C ALA A 378 -32.42 9.02 2.93
N ASP A 379 -31.22 9.40 2.51
CA ASP A 379 -30.79 9.61 1.13
C ASP A 379 -29.75 8.58 0.66
N THR A 380 -29.51 7.52 1.44
CA THR A 380 -28.68 6.40 1.00
C THR A 380 -29.39 5.65 -0.13
N VAL A 381 -28.78 5.65 -1.32
CA VAL A 381 -29.30 5.00 -2.52
C VAL A 381 -28.32 3.91 -2.99
N PRO A 382 -28.76 2.66 -3.20
CA PRO A 382 -27.91 1.65 -3.82
C PRO A 382 -27.61 2.00 -5.30
N PRO A 383 -26.42 1.65 -5.82
CA PRO A 383 -25.42 0.80 -5.20
C PRO A 383 -24.41 1.56 -4.31
N ILE A 384 -24.13 1.03 -3.12
CA ILE A 384 -22.96 1.41 -2.30
C ILE A 384 -21.95 0.26 -2.37
N LEU A 385 -20.71 0.57 -2.74
CA LEU A 385 -19.66 -0.43 -3.01
C LEU A 385 -18.39 -0.08 -2.24
N PHE A 386 -18.24 -0.62 -1.03
CA PHE A 386 -17.00 -0.55 -0.26
C PHE A 386 -16.10 -1.69 -0.69
N GLU A 387 -15.19 -1.34 -1.60
CA GLU A 387 -14.16 -2.22 -2.12
C GLU A 387 -12.84 -1.82 -1.47
N TYR A 388 -12.11 -2.78 -0.89
CA TYR A 388 -10.87 -2.50 -0.17
C TYR A 388 -9.63 -2.79 -1.02
N ASN A 389 -9.79 -2.77 -2.34
CA ASN A 389 -8.72 -3.09 -3.28
C ASN A 389 -7.57 -2.08 -3.18
N PRO A 390 -6.31 -2.50 -3.40
CA PRO A 390 -5.19 -1.58 -3.44
C PRO A 390 -5.37 -0.53 -4.55
N GLY A 391 -5.27 0.76 -4.20
CA GLY A 391 -5.37 1.87 -5.15
C GLY A 391 -6.77 2.45 -5.34
N ASP A 392 -7.78 1.97 -4.60
CA ASP A 392 -9.06 2.66 -4.44
C ASP A 392 -8.89 3.93 -3.58
N ASN A 393 -9.71 4.95 -3.80
CA ASN A 393 -9.74 6.13 -2.94
C ASN A 393 -10.10 5.74 -1.50
N PHE A 394 -9.68 6.56 -0.55
CA PHE A 394 -10.23 6.54 0.80
C PHE A 394 -11.75 6.62 0.72
N LEU A 395 -12.44 5.67 1.35
CA LEU A 395 -13.89 5.57 1.28
C LEU A 395 -14.61 6.66 2.11
N GLY A 396 -13.87 7.52 2.81
CA GLY A 396 -14.41 8.46 3.78
C GLY A 396 -15.01 7.74 5.00
N GLY A 397 -15.79 8.49 5.78
CA GLY A 397 -16.38 8.03 7.04
C GLY A 397 -15.32 7.62 8.07
N LEU A 398 -15.70 6.74 8.98
CA LEU A 398 -14.87 6.30 10.11
C LEU A 398 -13.51 5.74 9.64
N ARG A 399 -12.44 6.53 9.75
CA ARG A 399 -11.07 6.19 9.32
C ARG A 399 -11.00 5.57 7.93
N ASN A 400 -11.71 6.16 6.96
CA ASN A 400 -11.70 5.74 5.56
C ASN A 400 -12.24 4.32 5.32
N THR A 401 -13.09 3.82 6.21
CA THR A 401 -13.73 2.51 6.05
C THR A 401 -14.97 2.56 5.17
N GLY A 402 -15.49 3.75 4.88
CA GLY A 402 -16.76 3.97 4.17
C GLY A 402 -17.99 3.92 5.07
N PHE A 403 -17.87 3.33 6.27
CA PHE A 403 -18.95 3.33 7.25
C PHE A 403 -19.05 4.69 7.93
N THR A 404 -20.27 5.19 8.09
CA THR A 404 -20.56 6.50 8.67
C THR A 404 -20.73 6.43 10.18
N GLY A 405 -20.85 5.24 10.77
CA GLY A 405 -20.96 5.13 12.22
C GLY A 405 -20.70 3.74 12.78
N VAL A 406 -20.89 3.62 14.09
CA VAL A 406 -20.83 2.35 14.85
C VAL A 406 -22.15 2.10 15.54
N GLN A 407 -22.51 0.83 15.71
CA GLN A 407 -23.60 0.45 16.59
C GLN A 407 -23.20 0.76 18.04
N LEU A 408 -23.89 1.73 18.64
CA LEU A 408 -23.62 2.19 20.01
C LEU A 408 -24.04 1.15 21.05
N SER A 409 -23.24 1.00 22.12
CA SER A 409 -23.51 0.07 23.21
C SER A 409 -23.36 0.67 24.60
N SER A 410 -24.27 0.31 25.51
CA SER A 410 -24.30 0.74 26.91
C SER A 410 -23.18 0.14 27.78
N ASN A 411 -22.49 -0.91 27.30
CA ASN A 411 -21.39 -1.57 28.02
C ASN A 411 -19.99 -1.10 27.56
N GLY A 412 -19.90 0.05 26.90
CA GLY A 412 -18.63 0.66 26.51
C GLY A 412 -18.09 0.20 25.16
N GLY A 413 -18.99 -0.14 24.24
CA GLY A 413 -18.64 -0.36 22.83
C GLY A 413 -18.42 0.95 22.12
N THR A 414 -17.19 1.16 21.67
CA THR A 414 -16.79 2.42 21.01
C THR A 414 -16.05 2.11 19.71
N PHE A 415 -15.95 3.13 18.87
CA PHE A 415 -15.01 3.11 17.77
C PHE A 415 -13.56 3.01 18.30
N LYS A 416 -12.80 2.03 17.80
CA LYS A 416 -11.42 1.71 18.21
C LYS A 416 -10.55 1.59 16.96
N PRO A 417 -10.04 2.72 16.44
CA PRO A 417 -9.41 2.77 15.12
C PRO A 417 -8.11 1.95 15.04
N THR A 418 -7.39 1.79 16.15
CA THR A 418 -6.15 0.98 16.22
C THR A 418 -6.37 -0.52 16.05
N LEU A 419 -7.63 -0.97 16.06
CA LEU A 419 -8.03 -2.36 15.86
C LEU A 419 -8.62 -2.61 14.46
N LEU A 420 -8.60 -1.59 13.61
CA LEU A 420 -9.06 -1.64 12.23
C LEU A 420 -7.88 -1.58 11.27
N SER A 421 -8.02 -2.22 10.12
CA SER A 421 -7.10 -2.01 9.00
C SER A 421 -7.89 -2.08 7.70
N ALA A 422 -7.98 -0.95 7.01
CA ALA A 422 -8.61 -0.84 5.69
C ALA A 422 -7.54 -0.66 4.61
N GLY A 423 -7.66 -1.39 3.49
CA GLY A 423 -6.84 -1.15 2.31
C GLY A 423 -5.35 -1.50 2.44
N ALA A 424 -4.96 -2.38 3.38
CA ALA A 424 -3.59 -2.88 3.46
C ALA A 424 -3.20 -3.67 2.18
N ALA A 425 -1.92 -3.98 1.97
CA ALA A 425 -1.37 -4.59 0.73
C ALA A 425 -2.10 -5.85 0.20
N GLY A 426 -2.93 -6.51 1.02
CA GLY A 426 -3.78 -7.63 0.61
C GLY A 426 -5.09 -7.24 -0.09
N GLY A 427 -5.53 -5.99 -0.02
CA GLY A 427 -6.82 -5.56 -0.59
C GLY A 427 -8.03 -5.89 0.29
N PHE A 428 -7.84 -5.97 1.60
CA PHE A 428 -8.88 -6.40 2.55
C PHE A 428 -9.13 -5.36 3.63
N PHE A 429 -10.31 -5.45 4.24
CA PHE A 429 -10.64 -4.82 5.50
C PHE A 429 -10.57 -5.82 6.64
N SER A 430 -9.96 -5.45 7.77
CA SER A 430 -9.92 -6.33 8.94
C SER A 430 -10.34 -5.64 10.23
N ILE A 431 -11.01 -6.41 11.07
CA ILE A 431 -11.40 -6.04 12.42
C ILE A 431 -10.73 -7.01 13.39
N VAL A 432 -9.92 -6.49 14.32
CA VAL A 432 -9.37 -7.25 15.45
C VAL A 432 -10.28 -7.06 16.65
N PRO A 433 -11.20 -8.00 16.96
CA PRO A 433 -12.15 -7.82 18.05
C PRO A 433 -11.49 -7.87 19.43
N THR A 434 -12.01 -7.06 20.34
CA THR A 434 -11.71 -7.17 21.78
C THR A 434 -12.44 -8.39 22.39
N ALA A 435 -12.21 -8.63 23.68
CA ALA A 435 -12.94 -9.68 24.39
C ALA A 435 -14.40 -9.26 24.64
N GLY A 436 -15.36 -9.96 24.04
CA GLY A 436 -16.79 -9.68 24.13
C GLY A 436 -17.63 -10.42 23.08
N ASP A 437 -18.94 -10.20 23.09
CA ASP A 437 -19.87 -10.69 22.05
C ASP A 437 -20.84 -9.54 21.69
N MET A 438 -21.77 -9.75 20.75
CA MET A 438 -22.87 -8.82 20.51
C MET A 438 -24.16 -9.22 21.26
N LYS A 439 -24.06 -10.02 22.33
CA LYS A 439 -25.25 -10.55 23.02
C LYS A 439 -25.08 -10.60 24.53
N GLY A 440 -26.20 -10.38 25.24
CA GLY A 440 -26.27 -10.49 26.70
C GLY A 440 -25.30 -9.56 27.44
N ALA A 441 -24.87 -9.95 28.65
CA ALA A 441 -24.04 -9.09 29.52
C ALA A 441 -22.59 -8.88 29.05
N ALA A 442 -22.18 -9.49 27.94
CA ALA A 442 -20.87 -9.28 27.30
C ALA A 442 -20.98 -8.48 25.99
N ASN A 443 -22.15 -7.88 25.74
CA ASN A 443 -22.47 -7.09 24.56
C ASN A 443 -21.66 -5.79 24.57
N ASN A 444 -20.46 -5.81 23.99
CA ASN A 444 -19.55 -4.68 23.99
C ASN A 444 -19.32 -4.07 22.60
N GLN A 445 -19.86 -4.66 21.53
CA GLN A 445 -19.98 -4.12 20.16
C GLN A 445 -18.81 -3.29 19.59
N ASP A 446 -17.58 -3.53 20.05
CA ASP A 446 -16.41 -2.79 19.59
C ASP A 446 -16.26 -2.92 18.07
N ASN A 447 -16.22 -1.77 17.37
CA ASN A 447 -16.14 -1.70 15.92
C ASN A 447 -17.25 -2.47 15.17
N ALA A 448 -18.48 -2.47 15.68
CA ALA A 448 -19.66 -2.85 14.89
C ALA A 448 -20.02 -1.71 13.91
N LEU A 449 -19.32 -1.64 12.78
CA LEU A 449 -19.41 -0.55 11.80
C LEU A 449 -20.67 -0.64 10.94
N GLN A 450 -21.31 0.49 10.63
CA GLN A 450 -22.57 0.56 9.89
C GLN A 450 -22.73 1.84 9.06
N ILE A 451 -23.66 1.78 8.10
CA ILE A 451 -24.28 2.93 7.43
C ILE A 451 -25.80 2.90 7.65
N GLY A 452 -26.45 4.06 7.53
CA GLY A 452 -27.91 4.15 7.57
C GLY A 452 -28.55 3.79 6.23
N VAL A 453 -29.76 3.22 6.25
CA VAL A 453 -30.61 3.00 5.07
C VAL A 453 -32.07 3.22 5.41
N ASN A 454 -32.80 3.95 4.55
CA ASN A 454 -34.25 4.02 4.60
C ASN A 454 -34.91 2.74 4.03
N ALA A 455 -35.22 1.81 4.92
CA ALA A 455 -35.82 0.51 4.62
C ALA A 455 -37.36 0.52 4.61
N THR A 456 -38.00 1.67 4.36
CA THR A 456 -39.47 1.75 4.24
C THR A 456 -39.94 1.51 2.80
N ALA A 457 -41.19 1.09 2.63
CA ALA A 457 -41.80 0.91 1.30
C ALA A 457 -41.94 2.22 0.51
N ASN A 458 -41.81 3.38 1.15
CA ASN A 458 -41.95 4.69 0.51
C ASN A 458 -40.59 5.35 0.21
N SER A 459 -39.47 4.70 0.52
CA SER A 459 -38.13 5.25 0.28
C SER A 459 -37.78 5.41 -1.21
N GLY A 460 -38.48 4.66 -2.08
CA GLY A 460 -38.18 4.62 -3.51
C GLY A 460 -37.06 3.64 -3.89
N ILE A 461 -36.37 3.05 -2.91
CA ILE A 461 -35.30 2.05 -3.12
C ILE A 461 -35.87 0.69 -3.55
N GLY A 462 -37.06 0.33 -3.05
CA GLY A 462 -37.65 -1.00 -3.24
C GLY A 462 -36.89 -2.08 -2.46
N ALA A 463 -36.91 -3.32 -2.95
CA ALA A 463 -36.09 -4.38 -2.36
C ALA A 463 -34.60 -4.12 -2.59
N PHE A 464 -33.75 -4.44 -1.62
CA PHE A 464 -32.30 -4.30 -1.73
C PHE A 464 -31.56 -5.45 -1.05
N THR A 465 -30.28 -5.59 -1.37
CA THR A 465 -29.40 -6.64 -0.84
C THR A 465 -28.18 -6.03 -0.17
N VAL A 466 -27.90 -6.45 1.06
CA VAL A 466 -26.64 -6.16 1.75
C VAL A 466 -25.76 -7.40 1.69
N VAL A 467 -24.50 -7.26 1.27
CA VAL A 467 -23.55 -8.38 1.20
C VAL A 467 -22.18 -7.98 1.71
N THR A 468 -21.57 -8.89 2.46
CA THR A 468 -20.14 -8.85 2.77
C THR A 468 -19.53 -10.22 2.56
N ARG A 469 -18.23 -10.26 2.28
CA ARG A 469 -17.47 -11.49 2.11
C ARG A 469 -16.46 -11.65 3.23
N ALA A 470 -16.62 -12.70 4.04
CA ALA A 470 -15.59 -13.14 4.96
C ALA A 470 -14.53 -13.96 4.20
N VAL A 471 -13.27 -13.53 4.30
CA VAL A 471 -12.11 -14.18 3.66
C VAL A 471 -11.44 -15.10 4.66
N ASP A 472 -11.15 -16.32 4.21
CA ASP A 472 -10.44 -17.36 4.93
C ASP A 472 -10.86 -17.47 6.42
N PRO A 473 -12.18 -17.63 6.69
CA PRO A 473 -12.70 -17.57 8.06
C PRO A 473 -12.00 -18.62 8.93
N PHE A 474 -11.33 -18.14 9.98
CA PHE A 474 -10.55 -18.93 10.94
C PHE A 474 -9.29 -19.61 10.39
N ILE A 475 -8.67 -19.10 9.32
CA ILE A 475 -7.39 -19.62 8.82
C ILE A 475 -6.31 -19.60 9.91
N ASN A 476 -5.62 -20.74 10.07
CA ASN A 476 -4.58 -20.96 11.10
C ASN A 476 -5.05 -20.75 12.56
N VAL A 477 -6.36 -20.63 12.80
CA VAL A 477 -6.96 -20.55 14.14
C VAL A 477 -7.75 -21.82 14.38
N THR A 478 -7.68 -22.37 15.59
CA THR A 478 -8.62 -23.44 15.98
C THR A 478 -9.97 -22.79 16.28
N PRO A 479 -11.03 -23.06 15.50
CA PRO A 479 -12.29 -22.34 15.65
C PRO A 479 -12.88 -22.50 17.06
N GLY A 480 -13.14 -21.38 17.73
CA GLY A 480 -13.77 -21.27 19.04
C GLY A 480 -15.05 -20.44 18.97
N PRO A 481 -15.41 -19.66 20.00
CA PRO A 481 -16.62 -18.83 20.01
C PRO A 481 -16.50 -17.51 19.21
N GLU A 482 -15.49 -17.36 18.36
CA GLU A 482 -15.27 -16.17 17.53
C GLU A 482 -16.19 -16.15 16.31
N SER A 483 -16.38 -14.97 15.73
CA SER A 483 -17.17 -14.82 14.50
C SER A 483 -16.87 -13.56 13.69
N SER A 484 -17.21 -13.64 12.40
CA SER A 484 -17.35 -12.50 11.49
C SER A 484 -18.81 -12.40 11.07
N SER A 485 -19.40 -11.20 11.08
CA SER A 485 -20.85 -11.05 10.92
C SER A 485 -21.23 -9.89 9.99
N LEU A 486 -22.39 -10.06 9.34
CA LEU A 486 -23.20 -9.00 8.75
C LEU A 486 -24.42 -8.78 9.65
N PHE A 487 -24.86 -7.54 9.86
CA PHE A 487 -26.01 -7.25 10.70
C PHE A 487 -26.94 -6.18 10.13
N LEU A 488 -28.18 -6.21 10.61
CA LEU A 488 -29.19 -5.15 10.49
C LEU A 488 -29.56 -4.72 11.92
N SER A 489 -29.52 -3.43 12.22
CA SER A 489 -29.59 -2.93 13.61
C SER A 489 -30.48 -1.70 13.74
N LEU A 490 -31.18 -1.62 14.88
CA LEU A 490 -31.85 -0.41 15.37
C LEU A 490 -31.20 0.11 16.67
N GLY A 491 -30.11 -0.51 17.11
CA GLY A 491 -29.47 -0.29 18.40
C GLY A 491 -28.98 -1.59 19.04
N GLU A 492 -28.31 -1.48 20.20
CA GLU A 492 -27.64 -2.63 20.82
C GLU A 492 -28.58 -3.82 21.13
N ASP A 493 -29.82 -3.51 21.50
CA ASP A 493 -30.82 -4.45 22.03
C ASP A 493 -31.80 -4.97 20.97
N ASP A 494 -31.71 -4.49 19.73
CA ASP A 494 -32.64 -4.79 18.64
C ASP A 494 -31.89 -4.93 17.31
N PHE A 495 -31.42 -6.15 17.00
CA PHE A 495 -30.68 -6.44 15.77
C PHE A 495 -30.97 -7.84 15.19
N LEU A 496 -30.71 -7.99 13.89
CA LEU A 496 -30.51 -9.27 13.20
C LEU A 496 -29.03 -9.42 12.87
N ARG A 497 -28.46 -10.58 13.16
CA ARG A 497 -27.04 -10.85 12.93
C ARG A 497 -26.87 -12.16 12.18
N LEU A 498 -26.30 -12.09 10.99
CA LEU A 498 -25.89 -13.24 10.21
C LEU A 498 -24.38 -13.41 10.35
N ALA A 499 -23.95 -14.48 11.02
CA ALA A 499 -22.55 -14.67 11.38
C ALA A 499 -22.00 -16.00 10.86
N VAL A 500 -20.76 -15.99 10.38
CA VAL A 500 -19.94 -17.21 10.34
C VAL A 500 -19.23 -17.33 11.69
N THR A 501 -19.46 -18.44 12.39
CA THR A 501 -18.94 -18.66 13.74
C THR A 501 -18.12 -19.94 13.84
N GLY A 502 -17.07 -19.91 14.66
CA GLY A 502 -16.27 -21.08 14.96
C GLY A 502 -17.01 -22.12 15.82
N ASN A 503 -18.10 -21.72 16.49
CA ASN A 503 -18.86 -22.58 17.38
C ASN A 503 -20.33 -22.17 17.50
N LEU A 504 -21.22 -23.01 16.94
CA LEU A 504 -22.68 -22.89 17.04
C LEU A 504 -23.25 -23.25 18.44
N GLY A 505 -22.40 -23.45 19.45
CA GLY A 505 -22.78 -23.92 20.78
C GLY A 505 -22.77 -25.45 20.94
N ASN A 506 -22.47 -26.18 19.85
CA ASN A 506 -22.33 -27.65 19.82
C ASN A 506 -20.89 -28.12 19.54
N GLY A 507 -19.91 -27.20 19.53
CA GLY A 507 -18.51 -27.50 19.21
C GLY A 507 -18.21 -27.60 17.72
N GLN A 508 -19.15 -27.21 16.85
CA GLN A 508 -18.99 -27.21 15.40
C GLN A 508 -19.11 -25.78 14.86
N SER A 509 -18.35 -25.47 13.82
CA SER A 509 -18.44 -24.21 13.08
C SER A 509 -19.64 -24.18 12.14
N GLY A 510 -20.11 -22.98 11.80
CA GLY A 510 -21.17 -22.83 10.81
C GLY A 510 -21.63 -21.39 10.61
N VAL A 511 -22.77 -21.26 9.95
CA VAL A 511 -23.45 -19.98 9.73
C VAL A 511 -24.69 -19.92 10.64
N GLN A 512 -24.88 -18.82 11.35
CA GLN A 512 -25.98 -18.61 12.28
C GLN A 512 -26.68 -17.28 12.00
N LEU A 513 -28.01 -17.31 11.92
CA LEU A 513 -28.86 -16.13 12.01
C LEU A 513 -29.37 -16.00 13.45
N GLY A 514 -28.90 -14.97 14.15
CA GLY A 514 -29.38 -14.55 15.45
C GLY A 514 -30.30 -13.34 15.35
N ARG A 515 -31.19 -13.20 16.34
CA ARG A 515 -32.06 -12.03 16.53
C ARG A 515 -32.08 -11.64 17.99
N GLU A 516 -31.86 -10.37 18.28
CA GLU A 516 -32.09 -9.76 19.58
C GLU A 516 -33.33 -8.87 19.52
N VAL A 517 -34.15 -8.92 20.57
CA VAL A 517 -35.31 -8.03 20.75
C VAL A 517 -35.38 -7.63 22.21
N GLY A 518 -35.28 -6.33 22.49
CA GLY A 518 -35.24 -5.78 23.85
C GLY A 518 -34.19 -6.47 24.74
N GLY A 519 -32.99 -6.70 24.19
CA GLY A 519 -31.85 -7.29 24.91
C GLY A 519 -31.91 -8.80 25.12
N VAL A 520 -32.85 -9.50 24.47
CA VAL A 520 -33.00 -10.96 24.54
C VAL A 520 -32.61 -11.61 23.22
N PHE A 521 -31.39 -12.19 23.19
CA PHE A 521 -30.89 -12.92 22.03
C PHE A 521 -31.57 -14.29 21.83
N SER A 522 -31.88 -14.61 20.58
CA SER A 522 -32.41 -15.90 20.14
C SER A 522 -31.80 -16.32 18.80
N VAL A 523 -31.59 -17.63 18.63
CA VAL A 523 -31.18 -18.19 17.33
C VAL A 523 -32.42 -18.42 16.48
N VAL A 524 -32.45 -17.79 15.30
CA VAL A 524 -33.54 -17.95 14.31
C VAL A 524 -33.31 -19.20 13.48
N ALA A 525 -32.09 -19.36 12.97
CA ALA A 525 -31.68 -20.51 12.16
C ALA A 525 -30.16 -20.66 12.19
N GLU A 526 -29.68 -21.88 11.99
CA GLU A 526 -28.25 -22.17 11.87
C GLU A 526 -27.99 -23.36 10.95
N GLN A 527 -26.82 -23.37 10.35
CA GLN A 527 -26.36 -24.46 9.49
C GLN A 527 -24.88 -24.75 9.73
N GLN A 528 -24.57 -26.02 9.95
CA GLN A 528 -23.19 -26.47 10.09
C GLN A 528 -22.43 -26.32 8.77
N LEU A 529 -21.25 -25.71 8.84
CA LEU A 529 -20.37 -25.52 7.71
C LEU A 529 -18.92 -25.72 8.18
N PRO A 530 -18.17 -26.71 7.65
CA PRO A 530 -16.75 -26.89 8.00
C PRO A 530 -15.95 -25.72 7.41
N VAL A 531 -15.56 -24.77 8.26
CA VAL A 531 -14.93 -23.51 7.83
C VAL A 531 -13.47 -23.67 7.39
N GLY A 532 -12.76 -24.71 7.86
CA GLY A 532 -11.34 -24.98 7.51
C GLY A 532 -11.07 -25.38 6.05
N ILE A 533 -12.07 -25.29 5.16
CA ILE A 533 -11.97 -25.54 3.70
C ILE A 533 -12.70 -24.47 2.87
N VAL A 534 -13.13 -23.37 3.51
CA VAL A 534 -13.84 -22.27 2.85
C VAL A 534 -12.86 -21.13 2.69
N GLN A 535 -12.58 -20.73 1.45
CA GLN A 535 -11.68 -19.61 1.16
C GLN A 535 -12.44 -18.28 1.21
N ASN A 536 -13.63 -18.24 0.62
CA ASN A 536 -14.48 -17.04 0.60
C ASN A 536 -15.92 -17.43 0.98
N LEU A 537 -16.52 -16.69 1.90
CA LEU A 537 -17.91 -16.90 2.31
C LEU A 537 -18.66 -15.58 2.31
N ASP A 538 -19.64 -15.46 1.41
CA ASP A 538 -20.50 -14.29 1.39
C ASP A 538 -21.68 -14.50 2.33
N LEU A 539 -21.95 -13.46 3.13
CA LEU A 539 -23.11 -13.34 4.01
C LEU A 539 -24.02 -12.27 3.42
N LEU A 540 -25.32 -12.57 3.31
CA LEU A 540 -26.26 -11.72 2.60
C LEU A 540 -27.57 -11.53 3.37
N PHE A 541 -28.09 -10.31 3.33
CA PHE A 541 -29.48 -9.99 3.64
C PHE A 541 -30.19 -9.45 2.40
N GLU A 542 -31.36 -9.98 2.07
CA GLU A 542 -32.33 -9.34 1.18
C GLU A 542 -33.41 -8.70 2.05
N VAL A 543 -33.58 -7.39 1.93
CA VAL A 543 -34.62 -6.63 2.62
C VAL A 543 -35.65 -6.21 1.58
N ASP A 544 -36.90 -6.63 1.77
CA ASP A 544 -38.01 -6.28 0.90
C ASP A 544 -39.08 -5.56 1.72
N PRO A 545 -39.07 -4.20 1.72
CA PRO A 545 -40.04 -3.40 2.46
C PRO A 545 -41.47 -3.56 1.95
N GLU A 546 -41.67 -3.81 0.65
CA GLU A 546 -42.99 -3.97 0.05
C GLU A 546 -43.62 -5.32 0.42
N ALA A 547 -42.82 -6.40 0.36
CA ALA A 547 -43.26 -7.72 0.77
C ALA A 547 -43.28 -7.90 2.30
N GLY A 548 -42.62 -7.01 3.05
CA GLY A 548 -42.52 -7.11 4.49
C GLY A 548 -41.63 -8.28 4.95
N THR A 549 -40.52 -8.54 4.23
CA THR A 549 -39.67 -9.71 4.47
C THR A 549 -38.18 -9.37 4.54
N ILE A 550 -37.44 -10.15 5.33
CA ILE A 550 -35.98 -10.13 5.35
C ILE A 550 -35.48 -11.56 5.18
N LYS A 551 -34.72 -11.84 4.11
CA LYS A 551 -34.10 -13.16 3.88
C LYS A 551 -32.63 -13.10 4.26
N ALA A 552 -32.17 -14.08 5.02
CA ALA A 552 -30.75 -14.26 5.32
C ALA A 552 -30.21 -15.42 4.49
N GLY A 553 -29.12 -15.21 3.77
CA GLY A 553 -28.51 -16.21 2.91
C GLY A 553 -26.99 -16.20 2.98
N TRP A 554 -26.36 -17.28 2.53
CA TRP A 554 -24.92 -17.36 2.42
C TRP A 554 -24.50 -18.06 1.13
N ARG A 555 -23.30 -17.75 0.64
CA ARG A 555 -22.74 -18.27 -0.61
C ARG A 555 -21.27 -18.66 -0.39
N LYS A 556 -20.94 -19.93 -0.63
CA LYS A 556 -19.57 -20.45 -0.47
C LYS A 556 -18.79 -20.33 -1.78
N ASN A 557 -17.57 -19.78 -1.72
CA ASN A 557 -16.63 -19.65 -2.85
C ASN A 557 -17.28 -18.99 -4.08
N SER A 558 -17.90 -17.85 -3.84
CA SER A 558 -18.63 -17.00 -4.78
C SER A 558 -17.91 -16.72 -6.11
N ASP A 559 -16.58 -16.65 -6.10
CA ASP A 559 -15.78 -16.32 -7.29
C ASP A 559 -15.84 -17.39 -8.40
N ALA A 560 -16.29 -18.60 -8.07
CA ALA A 560 -16.26 -19.76 -8.96
C ALA A 560 -17.67 -20.31 -9.32
N SER A 561 -18.74 -19.54 -9.12
CA SER A 561 -20.17 -19.93 -9.23
C SER A 561 -20.71 -20.74 -8.05
N ALA A 562 -21.46 -20.07 -7.18
CA ALA A 562 -22.23 -20.71 -6.10
C ALA A 562 -23.63 -20.10 -5.92
N ASP A 563 -24.62 -20.99 -5.81
CA ASP A 563 -26.00 -20.64 -5.46
C ASP A 563 -26.07 -20.08 -4.04
N ILE A 564 -27.04 -19.19 -3.83
CA ILE A 564 -27.36 -18.68 -2.49
C ILE A 564 -28.12 -19.75 -1.72
N SER A 565 -27.57 -20.15 -0.58
CA SER A 565 -28.27 -20.95 0.41
C SER A 565 -29.03 -20.03 1.35
N VAL A 566 -30.35 -19.96 1.18
CA VAL A 566 -31.22 -19.20 2.10
C VAL A 566 -31.30 -19.95 3.43
N LEU A 567 -30.80 -19.32 4.48
CA LEU A 567 -30.79 -19.88 5.83
C LEU A 567 -32.16 -19.70 6.52
N ALA A 568 -32.78 -18.53 6.35
CA ALA A 568 -34.12 -18.24 6.87
C ALA A 568 -34.77 -17.05 6.15
N THR A 569 -36.09 -16.93 6.32
CA THR A 569 -36.87 -15.75 5.95
C THR A 569 -37.63 -15.25 7.18
N VAL A 570 -37.31 -14.05 7.64
CA VAL A 570 -38.01 -13.34 8.70
C VAL A 570 -39.20 -12.61 8.08
N THR A 571 -40.38 -12.71 8.70
CA THR A 571 -41.64 -12.16 8.17
C THR A 571 -42.52 -11.57 9.28
N GLY A 572 -43.58 -10.85 8.89
CA GLY A 572 -44.58 -10.32 9.81
C GLY A 572 -43.99 -9.31 10.78
N ALA A 573 -44.47 -9.32 12.04
CA ALA A 573 -44.02 -8.37 13.07
C ALA A 573 -42.51 -8.40 13.33
N GLN A 574 -41.85 -9.55 13.08
CA GLN A 574 -40.42 -9.70 13.30
C GLN A 574 -39.57 -9.01 12.23
N ALA A 575 -40.06 -8.96 10.99
CA ALA A 575 -39.42 -8.21 9.91
C ALA A 575 -39.81 -6.75 9.97
N ALA A 576 -41.10 -6.45 10.21
CA ALA A 576 -41.64 -5.10 10.24
C ALA A 576 -40.91 -4.16 11.20
N GLN A 577 -40.34 -4.67 12.29
CA GLN A 577 -39.56 -3.83 13.22
C GLN A 577 -38.33 -3.20 12.57
N PHE A 578 -37.71 -3.86 11.58
CA PHE A 578 -36.49 -3.38 10.90
C PHE A 578 -36.78 -2.60 9.61
N LEU A 579 -38.03 -2.57 9.14
CA LEU A 579 -38.44 -1.85 7.93
C LEU A 579 -38.76 -0.40 8.28
N THR A 580 -37.74 0.35 8.67
CA THR A 580 -37.83 1.71 9.22
C THR A 580 -37.04 2.72 8.41
N GLU A 581 -37.17 4.00 8.75
CA GLU A 581 -36.48 5.10 8.07
C GLU A 581 -34.99 5.19 8.43
N ARG A 582 -34.57 4.63 9.58
CA ARG A 582 -33.20 4.60 10.08
C ARG A 582 -32.79 3.17 10.41
N LEU A 583 -32.49 2.36 9.38
CA LEU A 583 -31.95 1.00 9.58
C LEU A 583 -30.43 1.02 9.45
N GLY A 584 -29.71 0.63 10.49
CA GLY A 584 -28.26 0.41 10.41
C GLY A 584 -27.96 -0.91 9.70
N VAL A 585 -27.09 -0.88 8.69
CA VAL A 585 -26.60 -2.07 7.99
C VAL A 585 -25.08 -2.10 8.04
N GLY A 586 -24.49 -3.21 8.47
CA GLY A 586 -23.10 -3.17 8.91
C GLY A 586 -22.42 -4.52 9.08
N ILE A 587 -21.14 -4.45 9.44
CA ILE A 587 -20.27 -5.61 9.69
C ILE A 587 -19.69 -5.55 11.09
N SER A 588 -19.45 -6.72 11.67
CA SER A 588 -18.87 -6.82 13.00
C SER A 588 -18.02 -8.08 13.16
N ALA A 589 -17.18 -8.08 14.19
CA ALA A 589 -16.38 -9.22 14.61
C ALA A 589 -16.51 -9.42 16.11
N THR A 590 -16.52 -10.68 16.58
CA THR A 590 -16.55 -10.97 18.01
C THR A 590 -15.52 -12.01 18.42
N ARG A 591 -15.01 -11.86 19.64
CA ARG A 591 -14.17 -12.86 20.31
C ARG A 591 -14.66 -13.02 21.75
N ALA A 592 -15.43 -14.07 22.02
CA ALA A 592 -15.95 -14.27 23.37
C ALA A 592 -14.81 -14.37 24.40
N GLY A 593 -14.97 -13.71 25.54
CA GLY A 593 -13.87 -13.39 26.47
C GLY A 593 -13.15 -14.55 27.16
N ASN A 594 -13.52 -15.80 26.89
CA ASN A 594 -12.80 -16.99 27.36
C ASN A 594 -11.85 -17.59 26.30
N SER A 595 -11.77 -17.02 25.09
CA SER A 595 -10.85 -17.48 24.07
C SER A 595 -9.45 -16.88 24.23
N SER A 596 -8.44 -17.75 24.20
CA SER A 596 -7.01 -17.39 24.22
C SER A 596 -6.43 -17.19 22.80
N SER A 597 -7.24 -17.25 21.75
CA SER A 597 -6.78 -17.15 20.37
C SER A 597 -6.62 -15.69 19.93
N SER A 598 -5.63 -15.42 19.07
CA SER A 598 -5.62 -14.20 18.25
C SER A 598 -6.51 -14.46 17.03
N PHE A 599 -7.54 -13.64 16.86
CA PHE A 599 -8.50 -13.73 15.75
C PHE A 599 -8.66 -12.34 15.16
N ALA A 600 -8.63 -12.25 13.83
CA ALA A 600 -9.00 -11.07 13.08
C ALA A 600 -10.05 -11.51 12.05
N ALA A 601 -11.17 -10.80 12.01
CA ALA A 601 -12.13 -10.97 10.93
C ALA A 601 -11.62 -10.21 9.71
N VAL A 602 -11.51 -10.89 8.56
CA VAL A 602 -11.05 -10.30 7.31
C VAL A 602 -12.21 -10.29 6.31
N PHE A 603 -12.42 -9.15 5.67
CA PHE A 603 -13.48 -8.88 4.73
C PHE A 603 -12.90 -8.38 3.40
N ASP A 604 -13.45 -8.87 2.29
CA ASP A 604 -13.07 -8.45 0.93
C ASP A 604 -13.83 -7.20 0.49
N HIS A 605 -15.12 -7.12 0.83
CA HIS A 605 -15.98 -6.00 0.48
C HIS A 605 -17.20 -5.90 1.41
N PHE A 606 -17.84 -4.74 1.39
CA PHE A 606 -19.21 -4.52 1.85
C PHE A 606 -20.00 -3.81 0.75
N ARG A 607 -21.21 -4.30 0.45
CA ARG A 607 -22.03 -3.74 -0.63
C ARG A 607 -23.48 -3.63 -0.24
N LEU A 608 -24.11 -2.54 -0.65
CA LEU A 608 -25.55 -2.35 -0.71
C LEU A 608 -25.96 -2.34 -2.18
N LEU A 609 -26.76 -3.29 -2.62
CA LEU A 609 -27.14 -3.49 -4.03
C LEU A 609 -28.65 -3.31 -4.19
N ALA A 610 -29.07 -2.73 -5.32
CA ALA A 610 -30.48 -2.63 -5.67
C ALA A 610 -31.06 -4.00 -6.03
N GLY A 611 -32.28 -4.29 -5.58
CA GLY A 611 -33.02 -5.49 -5.90
C GLY A 611 -32.74 -6.70 -4.99
N PRO A 612 -33.38 -7.84 -5.30
CA PRO A 612 -33.27 -9.06 -4.51
C PRO A 612 -31.89 -9.71 -4.63
N MET A 613 -31.58 -10.64 -3.71
CA MET A 613 -30.34 -11.40 -3.71
C MET A 613 -30.20 -12.20 -5.03
N LYS A 614 -29.06 -12.05 -5.73
CA LYS A 614 -28.77 -12.75 -6.99
C LYS A 614 -27.62 -13.78 -6.83
N PRO A 615 -27.68 -14.95 -7.50
CA PRO A 615 -26.57 -15.89 -7.53
C PRO A 615 -25.27 -15.25 -8.03
N GLY A 616 -24.12 -15.64 -7.46
CA GLY A 616 -22.82 -15.01 -7.76
C GLY A 616 -22.07 -15.57 -8.96
N ALA A 617 -22.74 -16.38 -9.79
CA ALA A 617 -22.11 -17.03 -10.92
C ALA A 617 -21.95 -16.06 -12.10
N ASP A 618 -20.93 -16.33 -12.94
CA ASP A 618 -20.87 -15.86 -14.33
C ASP A 618 -22.13 -16.34 -15.08
N THR A 619 -23.20 -15.58 -14.90
CA THR A 619 -24.48 -15.75 -15.54
C THR A 619 -24.46 -15.11 -16.92
N GLY A 620 -23.27 -14.80 -17.44
CA GLY A 620 -23.03 -14.07 -18.67
C GLY A 620 -22.95 -12.56 -18.46
N ALA A 621 -22.53 -12.08 -17.29
CA ALA A 621 -22.26 -10.66 -17.08
C ALA A 621 -21.11 -10.23 -18.01
N LYS A 622 -21.38 -9.20 -18.82
CA LYS A 622 -20.48 -8.80 -19.89
C LYS A 622 -20.64 -7.33 -20.22
N ALA A 623 -19.54 -6.62 -20.31
CA ALA A 623 -19.51 -5.24 -20.74
C ALA A 623 -18.45 -5.02 -21.82
N GLN A 624 -18.72 -4.11 -22.73
CA GLN A 624 -17.76 -3.63 -23.72
C GLN A 624 -17.46 -2.17 -23.44
N VAL A 625 -16.18 -1.82 -23.42
CA VAL A 625 -15.73 -0.42 -23.42
C VAL A 625 -14.90 -0.17 -24.67
N VAL A 626 -15.20 0.91 -25.38
CA VAL A 626 -14.51 1.35 -26.59
C VAL A 626 -14.08 2.79 -26.40
N VAL A 627 -12.82 3.09 -26.70
CA VAL A 627 -12.30 4.44 -26.84
C VAL A 627 -11.97 4.64 -28.31
N ASP A 628 -12.76 5.47 -28.99
CA ASP A 628 -12.73 5.74 -30.43
C ASP A 628 -12.92 7.24 -30.64
N SER A 629 -11.81 7.95 -30.48
CA SER A 629 -11.72 9.39 -30.60
C SER A 629 -11.69 9.75 -32.10
N LYS A 630 -12.76 10.36 -32.61
CA LYS A 630 -12.80 10.83 -34.01
C LYS A 630 -11.90 12.07 -34.17
N PRO A 631 -11.25 12.29 -35.33
CA PRO A 631 -11.58 11.76 -36.67
C PRO A 631 -10.81 10.52 -37.13
N ASN A 632 -10.23 9.73 -36.22
CA ASN A 632 -9.54 8.48 -36.49
C ASN A 632 -8.14 8.68 -37.12
N ASN A 633 -7.35 9.64 -36.60
CA ASN A 633 -5.95 9.85 -36.95
C ASN A 633 -5.10 10.12 -35.69
N PHE A 634 -3.82 9.76 -35.72
CA PHE A 634 -2.94 9.86 -34.54
C PHE A 634 -2.80 11.28 -33.99
N ASP A 635 -2.72 12.28 -34.87
CA ASP A 635 -2.42 13.65 -34.46
C ASP A 635 -3.62 14.30 -33.74
N THR A 636 -4.82 14.24 -34.32
CA THR A 636 -5.95 15.11 -33.91
C THR A 636 -7.09 14.40 -33.20
N SER A 637 -7.01 13.07 -33.04
CA SER A 637 -8.03 12.33 -32.30
C SER A 637 -7.90 12.55 -30.81
N SER A 638 -8.96 13.06 -30.19
CA SER A 638 -8.98 13.38 -28.77
C SER A 638 -10.23 12.83 -28.08
N THR A 639 -10.06 12.35 -26.85
CA THR A 639 -11.17 11.98 -25.95
C THR A 639 -12.06 13.17 -25.59
N TYR A 640 -11.57 14.40 -25.77
CA TYR A 640 -12.34 15.64 -25.71
C TYR A 640 -13.52 15.66 -26.69
N ALA A 641 -13.35 15.02 -27.86
CA ALA A 641 -14.37 14.98 -28.90
C ALA A 641 -15.59 14.16 -28.45
N GLY A 642 -16.80 14.63 -28.79
CA GLY A 642 -18.04 13.96 -28.37
C GLY A 642 -18.15 12.52 -28.90
N ASN A 643 -18.68 11.62 -28.06
CA ASN A 643 -18.84 10.18 -28.27
C ASN A 643 -17.52 9.41 -28.41
N SER A 644 -16.44 9.90 -27.78
CA SER A 644 -15.12 9.28 -27.79
C SER A 644 -15.06 7.99 -26.97
N ILE A 645 -15.77 7.91 -25.84
CA ILE A 645 -15.80 6.72 -24.97
C ILE A 645 -17.21 6.13 -24.97
N LYS A 646 -17.30 4.82 -25.17
CA LYS A 646 -18.57 4.09 -25.23
C LYS A 646 -18.56 2.87 -24.33
N VAL A 647 -19.54 2.78 -23.45
CA VAL A 647 -19.81 1.61 -22.61
C VAL A 647 -21.08 0.94 -23.11
N THR A 648 -21.04 -0.38 -23.33
CA THR A 648 -22.22 -1.18 -23.70
C THR A 648 -22.36 -2.36 -22.75
N ASN A 649 -23.55 -2.52 -22.15
CA ASN A 649 -23.88 -3.70 -21.38
C ASN A 649 -24.28 -4.83 -22.33
N GLN A 650 -23.45 -5.87 -22.42
CA GLN A 650 -23.64 -7.05 -23.28
C GLN A 650 -24.05 -8.29 -22.48
N SER A 651 -24.51 -8.09 -21.24
CA SER A 651 -24.81 -9.20 -20.34
C SER A 651 -25.91 -10.10 -20.90
N THR A 652 -25.72 -11.41 -20.88
CA THR A 652 -26.73 -12.37 -21.36
C THR A 652 -27.63 -12.91 -20.24
N GLY A 653 -27.24 -12.71 -18.98
CA GLY A 653 -27.96 -13.19 -17.80
C GLY A 653 -28.92 -12.19 -17.18
N GLY A 654 -29.07 -10.99 -17.76
CA GLY A 654 -29.95 -9.96 -17.24
C GLY A 654 -29.28 -8.94 -16.30
N GLN A 655 -27.96 -9.06 -16.07
CA GLN A 655 -27.20 -8.19 -15.17
C GLN A 655 -27.18 -6.75 -15.67
N GLN A 656 -27.33 -5.80 -14.75
CA GLN A 656 -27.12 -4.39 -15.01
C GLN A 656 -25.70 -3.99 -14.63
N ILE A 657 -25.14 -3.00 -15.32
CA ILE A 657 -23.87 -2.39 -14.90
C ILE A 657 -24.18 -1.40 -13.77
N ALA A 658 -23.52 -1.58 -12.64
CA ALA A 658 -23.64 -0.72 -11.46
C ALA A 658 -22.54 0.35 -11.43
N ARG A 659 -21.33 0.02 -11.89
CA ARG A 659 -20.17 0.93 -11.90
C ARG A 659 -19.18 0.56 -13.00
N VAL A 660 -18.55 1.57 -13.60
CA VAL A 660 -17.42 1.42 -14.51
C VAL A 660 -16.28 2.30 -14.03
N ARG A 661 -15.11 1.68 -13.83
CA ARG A 661 -13.87 2.35 -13.51
C ARG A 661 -12.87 2.19 -14.65
N ILE A 662 -12.22 3.28 -15.05
CA ILE A 662 -11.16 3.32 -16.05
C ILE A 662 -9.91 3.90 -15.37
N ASP A 663 -8.83 3.12 -15.34
CA ASP A 663 -7.54 3.46 -14.71
C ASP A 663 -6.44 3.55 -15.78
N LEU A 664 -5.82 4.71 -15.89
CA LEU A 664 -4.82 5.02 -16.91
C LEU A 664 -3.38 4.71 -16.48
N ARG A 665 -3.12 4.33 -15.22
CA ARG A 665 -1.74 4.04 -14.74
C ARG A 665 -1.08 2.86 -15.43
N SER A 666 -1.89 1.96 -16.01
CA SER A 666 -1.42 0.82 -16.80
C SER A 666 -1.48 1.06 -18.30
N ALA A 667 -1.82 2.27 -18.74
CA ALA A 667 -1.80 2.65 -20.13
C ALA A 667 -0.38 2.56 -20.72
N VAL A 668 -0.29 2.52 -22.03
CA VAL A 668 0.95 2.26 -22.75
C VAL A 668 1.90 3.44 -22.66
N LEU A 669 1.37 4.66 -22.61
CA LEU A 669 2.13 5.85 -22.27
C LEU A 669 1.94 6.13 -20.78
N PRO A 670 3.02 6.45 -20.04
CA PRO A 670 2.91 6.89 -18.66
C PRO A 670 2.23 8.26 -18.56
N ASP A 671 1.84 8.60 -17.33
CA ASP A 671 1.39 9.93 -16.90
C ASP A 671 0.28 10.55 -17.76
N GLN A 672 -0.64 9.72 -18.23
CA GLN A 672 -1.90 10.16 -18.82
C GLN A 672 -2.94 10.36 -17.71
N VAL A 673 -3.49 11.56 -17.59
CA VAL A 673 -4.44 11.92 -16.54
C VAL A 673 -5.72 12.49 -17.14
N PHE A 674 -6.87 12.13 -16.57
CA PHE A 674 -8.13 12.83 -16.84
C PHE A 674 -8.02 14.27 -16.36
N ASP A 675 -8.31 15.24 -17.23
CA ASP A 675 -8.27 16.67 -16.91
C ASP A 675 -9.65 17.35 -17.05
N PRO A 676 -10.56 17.11 -16.11
CA PRO A 676 -11.87 17.74 -16.15
C PRO A 676 -11.83 19.26 -15.90
N PHE A 677 -10.74 19.80 -15.33
CA PHE A 677 -10.67 21.14 -14.76
C PHE A 677 -9.60 22.06 -15.38
N ALA A 678 -8.88 21.60 -16.41
CA ALA A 678 -7.81 22.33 -17.07
C ALA A 678 -6.61 22.64 -16.15
N LEU A 679 -6.27 21.69 -15.27
CA LEU A 679 -5.21 21.84 -14.26
C LEU A 679 -4.01 20.91 -14.50
N ALA A 680 -4.15 19.90 -15.34
CA ALA A 680 -3.07 19.10 -15.90
C ALA A 680 -2.78 19.58 -17.33
N GLY A 681 -1.76 19.01 -17.98
CA GLY A 681 -1.56 19.19 -19.42
C GLY A 681 -1.71 20.61 -19.97
N ASP A 682 -2.65 20.77 -20.91
CA ASP A 682 -2.91 22.05 -21.56
C ASP A 682 -4.03 22.84 -20.83
N PRO A 683 -4.19 24.17 -21.07
CA PRO A 683 -5.12 25.01 -20.29
C PRO A 683 -6.59 24.81 -20.69
N VAL A 684 -6.93 23.73 -21.38
CA VAL A 684 -8.31 23.34 -21.68
C VAL A 684 -8.63 22.04 -20.99
N GLY A 685 -9.82 22.01 -20.39
CA GLY A 685 -10.37 20.88 -19.67
C GLY A 685 -11.78 20.59 -20.14
N LYS A 686 -12.23 19.37 -19.93
CA LYS A 686 -13.61 18.96 -20.17
C LYS A 686 -14.03 17.92 -19.13
N PRO A 687 -15.04 18.22 -18.30
CA PRO A 687 -15.58 17.24 -17.38
C PRO A 687 -16.33 16.14 -18.13
N PHE A 688 -16.64 15.07 -17.40
CA PHE A 688 -17.42 13.94 -17.88
C PHE A 688 -18.73 14.45 -18.48
N THR A 689 -18.87 14.28 -19.79
CA THR A 689 -20.01 14.80 -20.54
C THR A 689 -20.71 13.64 -21.23
N VAL A 690 -21.94 13.33 -20.78
CA VAL A 690 -22.81 12.39 -21.49
C VAL A 690 -23.17 12.96 -22.86
N ASP A 691 -22.78 12.27 -23.93
CA ASP A 691 -23.02 12.72 -25.30
C ASP A 691 -24.27 12.07 -25.91
N SER A 692 -24.46 10.77 -25.67
CA SER A 692 -25.64 10.05 -26.16
C SER A 692 -25.92 8.75 -25.40
N GLU A 693 -27.20 8.37 -25.40
CA GLU A 693 -27.70 7.11 -24.86
C GLU A 693 -28.60 6.44 -25.91
N THR A 694 -28.43 5.14 -26.14
CA THR A 694 -29.21 4.41 -27.17
C THR A 694 -30.44 3.70 -26.60
N THR A 695 -30.60 3.66 -25.28
CA THR A 695 -31.69 2.95 -24.59
C THR A 695 -32.22 3.80 -23.44
N VAL A 696 -33.55 3.90 -23.31
CA VAL A 696 -34.20 4.56 -22.17
C VAL A 696 -33.79 3.85 -20.88
N GLY A 697 -33.28 4.61 -19.90
CA GLY A 697 -33.00 4.11 -18.56
C GLY A 697 -31.53 3.84 -18.23
N VAL A 698 -30.56 4.40 -18.99
CA VAL A 698 -29.23 4.64 -18.40
C VAL A 698 -29.36 5.88 -17.51
N THR A 699 -28.96 5.81 -16.25
CA THR A 699 -28.98 6.95 -15.33
C THR A 699 -27.65 6.99 -14.60
N VAL A 700 -26.88 8.06 -14.87
CA VAL A 700 -25.61 8.33 -14.20
C VAL A 700 -25.90 9.06 -12.91
N ASN A 701 -25.40 8.54 -11.79
CA ASN A 701 -25.56 9.17 -10.49
C ASN A 701 -24.51 10.28 -10.33
N ALA A 702 -23.22 9.90 -10.29
CA ALA A 702 -22.09 10.84 -10.30
C ALA A 702 -20.82 10.19 -10.90
N PRO A 703 -20.07 10.93 -11.73
CA PRO A 703 -18.68 10.61 -12.02
C PRO A 703 -17.80 11.08 -10.86
N ALA A 704 -16.82 10.27 -10.49
CA ALA A 704 -15.78 10.61 -9.54
C ALA A 704 -14.41 10.53 -10.22
N TYR A 705 -13.55 11.48 -9.85
CA TYR A 705 -12.17 11.58 -10.32
C TYR A 705 -11.25 11.18 -9.17
N LEU A 706 -10.52 10.08 -9.35
CA LEU A 706 -9.77 9.42 -8.27
C LEU A 706 -8.27 9.43 -8.60
N SER A 707 -7.44 9.32 -7.55
CA SER A 707 -5.97 9.38 -7.66
C SER A 707 -5.48 10.67 -8.35
N GLU A 708 -5.54 11.79 -7.61
CA GLU A 708 -5.01 13.07 -8.11
C GLU A 708 -3.54 12.94 -8.49
N ASN A 709 -3.18 13.42 -9.67
CA ASN A 709 -1.83 13.39 -10.20
C ASN A 709 -1.60 14.65 -11.05
N ALA A 710 -0.67 15.49 -10.61
CA ALA A 710 -0.26 16.73 -11.29
C ALA A 710 -1.42 17.66 -11.69
N GLY A 711 -2.48 17.76 -10.88
CA GLY A 711 -3.67 18.57 -11.14
C GLY A 711 -4.75 17.87 -11.99
N GLY A 712 -4.48 16.67 -12.52
CA GLY A 712 -5.45 15.78 -13.14
C GLY A 712 -5.70 14.56 -12.26
N TYR A 713 -6.27 13.50 -12.85
CA TYR A 713 -6.62 12.27 -12.13
C TYR A 713 -6.31 11.02 -12.94
N ASP A 714 -5.67 10.03 -12.34
CA ASP A 714 -5.32 8.79 -13.05
C ASP A 714 -6.55 7.89 -13.33
N VAL A 715 -7.63 8.07 -12.56
CA VAL A 715 -8.78 7.15 -12.55
C VAL A 715 -10.10 7.90 -12.69
N LEU A 716 -10.91 7.47 -13.66
CA LEU A 716 -12.31 7.85 -13.81
C LEU A 716 -13.20 6.74 -13.28
N ASP A 717 -14.16 7.09 -12.43
CA ASP A 717 -15.07 6.12 -11.82
C ASP A 717 -16.52 6.60 -11.91
N VAL A 718 -17.39 5.80 -12.51
CA VAL A 718 -18.76 6.21 -12.85
C VAL A 718 -19.75 5.22 -12.28
N VAL A 719 -20.65 5.71 -11.42
CA VAL A 719 -21.73 4.92 -10.81
C VAL A 719 -23.05 5.16 -11.55
N PHE A 720 -23.81 4.08 -11.73
CA PHE A 720 -25.09 4.09 -12.44
C PHE A 720 -26.22 3.63 -11.52
N ASP A 721 -27.32 4.39 -11.49
CA ASP A 721 -28.56 3.96 -10.83
C ASP A 721 -29.27 2.89 -11.67
N ALA A 722 -29.12 2.97 -12.99
CA ALA A 722 -29.62 2.00 -13.93
C ALA A 722 -28.73 1.94 -15.18
N PHE A 723 -28.38 0.72 -15.61
CA PHE A 723 -27.70 0.47 -16.87
C PHE A 723 -28.13 -0.91 -17.42
N PRO A 724 -29.28 -0.97 -18.10
CA PRO A 724 -29.89 -2.22 -18.52
C PRO A 724 -29.07 -2.94 -19.60
N VAL A 725 -29.34 -4.24 -19.75
CA VAL A 725 -28.78 -5.07 -20.83
C VAL A 725 -29.09 -4.44 -22.19
N ASN A 726 -28.10 -4.45 -23.09
CA ASN A 726 -28.09 -3.75 -24.39
C ASN A 726 -28.08 -2.22 -24.31
N GLY A 727 -28.09 -1.62 -23.11
CA GLY A 727 -27.84 -0.20 -22.93
C GLY A 727 -26.48 0.18 -23.51
N THR A 728 -26.38 1.38 -24.08
CA THR A 728 -25.09 1.98 -24.44
C THR A 728 -25.08 3.44 -24.02
N LEU A 729 -24.01 3.81 -23.32
CA LEU A 729 -23.68 5.18 -22.95
C LEU A 729 -22.46 5.61 -23.74
N SER A 730 -22.55 6.76 -24.41
CA SER A 730 -21.40 7.44 -25.01
C SER A 730 -21.14 8.73 -24.24
N PHE A 731 -19.88 8.97 -23.89
CA PHE A 731 -19.45 10.17 -23.21
C PHE A 731 -18.07 10.62 -23.72
N SER A 732 -17.68 11.80 -23.29
CA SER A 732 -16.40 12.42 -23.60
C SER A 732 -15.86 13.19 -22.40
N ILE A 733 -14.55 13.34 -22.36
CA ILE A 733 -13.79 13.88 -21.24
C ILE A 733 -12.40 14.28 -21.74
N ASP A 734 -11.76 15.26 -21.12
CA ASP A 734 -10.35 15.54 -21.41
C ASP A 734 -9.41 14.54 -20.77
N VAL A 735 -8.33 14.24 -21.48
CA VAL A 735 -7.18 13.51 -20.97
C VAL A 735 -5.94 14.13 -21.54
N ASP A 736 -4.96 14.35 -20.69
CA ASP A 736 -3.68 14.95 -21.05
C ASP A 736 -2.49 14.18 -20.48
N PRO A 737 -1.33 14.20 -21.15
CA PRO A 737 -0.06 13.88 -20.52
C PRO A 737 0.34 14.97 -19.51
N THR A 738 0.79 14.59 -18.31
CA THR A 738 1.26 15.57 -17.32
C THR A 738 2.49 16.34 -17.80
N SER A 739 3.33 15.73 -18.66
CA SER A 739 4.57 16.35 -19.15
C SER A 739 4.40 17.63 -19.95
N ILE A 740 3.20 17.91 -20.46
CA ILE A 740 2.90 19.15 -21.18
C ILE A 740 2.27 20.23 -20.30
N LYS A 741 2.26 20.06 -18.97
CA LYS A 741 1.63 21.00 -18.03
C LYS A 741 2.01 22.45 -18.31
N GLY A 742 1.00 23.26 -18.63
CA GLY A 742 1.13 24.69 -18.95
C GLY A 742 1.54 24.99 -20.40
N ALA A 743 1.55 24.00 -21.30
CA ALA A 743 1.72 24.21 -22.73
C ALA A 743 0.53 24.97 -23.34
N ALA A 744 0.71 25.60 -24.50
CA ALA A 744 -0.44 26.11 -25.25
C ALA A 744 -1.24 24.94 -25.83
N GLN A 745 -2.57 24.98 -25.76
CA GLN A 745 -3.45 23.96 -26.34
C GLN A 745 -3.16 23.75 -27.85
N PRO A 746 -3.14 22.49 -28.36
CA PRO A 746 -3.33 21.21 -27.67
C PRO A 746 -2.01 20.54 -27.23
N GLY A 747 -1.03 21.32 -26.83
CA GLY A 747 0.35 20.88 -26.64
C GLY A 747 1.15 20.76 -27.93
N PRO A 748 2.49 20.65 -27.83
CA PRO A 748 3.34 20.43 -29.00
C PRO A 748 3.04 19.08 -29.67
N GLN A 749 2.95 19.08 -31.00
CA GLN A 749 2.61 17.89 -31.80
C GLN A 749 1.24 17.28 -31.41
N ASP A 750 0.30 18.11 -30.97
CA ASP A 750 -1.03 17.69 -30.53
C ASP A 750 -0.98 16.63 -29.41
N SER A 751 0.01 16.72 -28.53
CA SER A 751 0.23 15.79 -27.40
C SER A 751 -0.95 15.73 -26.42
N GLY A 752 -1.71 16.81 -26.25
CA GLY A 752 -2.95 16.83 -25.46
C GLY A 752 -4.18 16.28 -26.21
N SER A 753 -4.03 15.91 -27.49
CA SER A 753 -5.05 15.13 -28.20
C SER A 753 -4.84 13.64 -27.95
N VAL A 754 -5.31 13.18 -26.79
CA VAL A 754 -5.16 11.77 -26.36
C VAL A 754 -6.26 10.90 -26.99
N SER A 755 -5.86 9.86 -27.72
CA SER A 755 -6.76 8.96 -28.44
C SER A 755 -6.97 7.63 -27.71
N GLY A 756 -7.75 6.73 -28.31
CA GLY A 756 -7.90 5.37 -27.80
C GLY A 756 -6.60 4.56 -27.82
N LEU A 757 -5.62 4.93 -28.64
CA LEU A 757 -4.35 4.22 -28.72
C LEU A 757 -3.47 4.50 -27.51
N GLU A 758 -3.38 5.75 -27.06
CA GLU A 758 -2.71 6.12 -25.81
C GLU A 758 -3.36 5.42 -24.60
N PHE A 759 -4.68 5.20 -24.63
CA PHE A 759 -5.43 4.43 -23.63
C PHE A 759 -5.12 2.92 -23.63
N THR A 760 -4.41 2.39 -24.63
CA THR A 760 -4.08 0.96 -24.71
C THR A 760 -3.33 0.53 -23.46
N GLY A 761 -3.72 -0.56 -22.81
CA GLY A 761 -3.18 -0.99 -21.53
C GLY A 761 -3.98 -0.51 -20.31
N GLY A 762 -4.71 0.61 -20.44
CA GLY A 762 -5.58 1.13 -19.38
C GLY A 762 -6.57 0.08 -18.88
N LEU A 763 -6.71 -0.03 -17.56
CA LEU A 763 -7.50 -1.07 -16.92
C LEU A 763 -8.95 -0.62 -16.77
N VAL A 764 -9.88 -1.41 -17.31
CA VAL A 764 -11.31 -1.19 -17.14
C VAL A 764 -11.86 -2.22 -16.18
N THR A 765 -12.49 -1.77 -15.09
CA THR A 765 -13.18 -2.61 -14.11
C THR A 765 -14.68 -2.31 -14.17
N VAL A 766 -15.50 -3.35 -14.25
CA VAL A 766 -16.96 -3.23 -14.32
C VAL A 766 -17.58 -4.03 -13.18
N PHE A 767 -18.45 -3.37 -12.43
CA PHE A 767 -19.24 -3.92 -11.35
C PHE A 767 -20.67 -4.08 -11.83
N PHE A 768 -21.27 -5.23 -11.55
CA PHE A 768 -22.66 -5.53 -11.91
C PHE A 768 -23.56 -5.56 -10.69
N ASP A 769 -24.87 -5.42 -10.93
CA ASP A 769 -25.90 -5.39 -9.89
C ASP A 769 -26.14 -6.73 -9.16
N ASP A 770 -25.47 -7.81 -9.58
CA ASP A 770 -25.38 -9.09 -8.86
C ASP A 770 -24.13 -9.22 -7.96
N GLY A 771 -23.32 -8.15 -7.91
CA GLY A 771 -22.06 -8.10 -7.19
C GLY A 771 -20.89 -8.76 -7.92
N SER A 772 -21.05 -9.21 -9.16
CA SER A 772 -19.90 -9.64 -9.96
C SER A 772 -19.03 -8.44 -10.36
N VAL A 773 -17.72 -8.62 -10.28
CA VAL A 773 -16.73 -7.59 -10.61
C VAL A 773 -15.68 -8.21 -11.51
N TYR A 774 -15.50 -7.63 -12.69
CA TYR A 774 -14.54 -8.13 -13.67
C TYR A 774 -13.69 -6.98 -14.18
N ALA A 775 -12.44 -7.27 -14.53
CA ALA A 775 -11.51 -6.26 -15.03
C ALA A 775 -10.66 -6.80 -16.19
N ASN A 776 -10.47 -5.95 -17.20
CA ASN A 776 -9.68 -6.27 -18.38
C ASN A 776 -9.04 -5.00 -18.97
N SER A 777 -7.93 -5.15 -19.70
CA SER A 777 -7.20 -4.00 -20.27
C SER A 777 -7.79 -3.59 -21.62
N LEU A 778 -7.77 -2.29 -21.92
CA LEU A 778 -7.98 -1.75 -23.26
C LEU A 778 -6.87 -2.23 -24.19
N TYR A 779 -7.25 -2.60 -25.43
CA TYR A 779 -6.29 -2.97 -26.45
C TYR A 779 -6.73 -2.46 -27.82
N ARG A 780 -5.78 -2.11 -28.67
CA ARG A 780 -6.03 -1.54 -29.99
C ARG A 780 -7.05 -2.34 -30.81
N ILE A 781 -7.94 -1.62 -31.48
CA ILE A 781 -8.84 -2.12 -32.52
C ILE A 781 -8.11 -2.07 -33.86
N PRO A 782 -7.82 -3.20 -34.52
CA PRO A 782 -7.21 -3.17 -35.85
C PRO A 782 -8.19 -2.57 -36.87
N PRO A 783 -7.70 -1.84 -37.88
CA PRO A 783 -8.54 -1.22 -38.90
C PRO A 783 -9.37 -2.23 -39.67
N ALA A 784 -10.71 -2.13 -39.58
CA ALA A 784 -11.62 -2.82 -40.50
C ALA A 784 -11.79 -1.94 -41.76
N ASN A 785 -11.04 -2.23 -42.83
CA ASN A 785 -11.07 -1.49 -44.09
C ASN A 785 -10.43 -0.09 -44.09
N GLY A 786 -9.46 0.16 -43.20
CA GLY A 786 -8.51 1.29 -43.33
C GLY A 786 -8.94 2.63 -42.72
N VAL A 787 -9.80 2.65 -41.70
CA VAL A 787 -10.29 3.92 -41.08
C VAL A 787 -10.33 3.90 -39.54
N THR A 788 -9.68 2.97 -38.84
CA THR A 788 -9.55 3.04 -37.37
C THR A 788 -8.14 2.63 -36.97
N ASP A 789 -7.25 3.60 -36.75
CA ASP A 789 -5.84 3.33 -36.41
C ASP A 789 -5.51 3.63 -34.92
N ASP A 790 -6.40 4.36 -34.26
CA ASP A 790 -6.21 5.08 -33.01
C ASP A 790 -7.26 4.73 -31.94
N ALA A 791 -8.06 3.69 -32.17
CA ALA A 791 -9.10 3.24 -31.25
C ALA A 791 -8.64 2.04 -30.42
N SER A 792 -9.12 1.92 -29.18
CA SER A 792 -8.97 0.72 -28.35
C SER A 792 -10.31 0.20 -27.85
N LYS A 793 -10.35 -1.08 -27.50
CA LYS A 793 -11.52 -1.72 -26.89
C LYS A 793 -11.11 -2.73 -25.85
N THR A 794 -12.05 -3.04 -24.97
CA THR A 794 -11.98 -4.22 -24.12
C THR A 794 -13.35 -4.83 -23.92
N ILE A 795 -13.34 -6.12 -23.59
CA ILE A 795 -14.51 -6.89 -23.19
C ILE A 795 -14.25 -7.41 -21.78
N VAL A 796 -15.10 -6.99 -20.85
CA VAL A 796 -15.01 -7.32 -19.43
C VAL A 796 -16.01 -8.43 -19.13
N SER A 797 -15.54 -9.56 -18.60
CA SER A 797 -16.33 -10.79 -18.32
C SER A 797 -15.57 -11.71 -17.36
N ALA A 798 -16.21 -12.74 -16.81
CA ALA A 798 -15.67 -13.57 -15.72
C ALA A 798 -14.43 -14.42 -16.05
N SER A 799 -14.20 -14.70 -17.33
CA SER A 799 -13.02 -15.44 -17.78
C SER A 799 -12.14 -14.54 -18.65
N PRO A 800 -11.48 -13.50 -18.07
CA PRO A 800 -10.47 -12.77 -18.81
C PRO A 800 -9.29 -13.71 -19.06
N LEU A 801 -8.67 -13.61 -20.24
CA LEU A 801 -7.41 -14.32 -20.44
C LEU A 801 -6.35 -13.67 -19.55
N VAL A 802 -5.51 -14.50 -18.93
CA VAL A 802 -4.39 -14.05 -18.08
C VAL A 802 -3.47 -13.09 -18.85
N ALA A 803 -2.78 -12.21 -18.14
CA ALA A 803 -1.77 -11.36 -18.77
C ALA A 803 -0.59 -12.20 -19.30
N PRO A 804 -0.11 -12.00 -20.54
CA PRO A 804 1.15 -12.57 -20.98
C PRO A 804 2.32 -11.94 -20.22
N LYS A 805 3.41 -12.68 -20.06
CA LYS A 805 4.71 -12.09 -19.70
C LYS A 805 5.48 -11.76 -20.98
N LEU A 806 6.03 -10.55 -21.04
CA LEU A 806 6.80 -10.07 -22.19
C LEU A 806 8.27 -9.89 -21.77
N ASN A 807 9.18 -10.46 -22.58
CA ASN A 807 10.61 -10.26 -22.43
C ASN A 807 11.25 -9.96 -23.80
N VAL A 808 12.09 -8.93 -23.89
CA VAL A 808 12.87 -8.67 -25.11
C VAL A 808 14.18 -9.46 -25.02
N LEU A 809 14.37 -10.43 -25.91
CA LEU A 809 15.55 -11.29 -25.87
C LEU A 809 16.82 -10.50 -26.19
N ASN A 810 17.89 -10.80 -25.46
CA ASN A 810 19.20 -10.14 -25.55
C ASN A 810 19.19 -8.65 -25.17
N VAL A 811 18.17 -8.20 -24.44
CA VAL A 811 18.15 -6.93 -23.73
C VAL A 811 18.13 -7.25 -22.24
N ALA A 812 19.10 -6.74 -21.47
CA ALA A 812 19.29 -7.15 -20.08
C ALA A 812 18.21 -6.59 -19.14
N THR A 813 17.81 -5.34 -19.36
CA THR A 813 16.84 -4.59 -18.55
C THR A 813 15.92 -3.77 -19.45
N LEU A 814 14.68 -3.54 -19.01
CA LEU A 814 13.74 -2.62 -19.65
C LEU A 814 13.32 -1.57 -18.61
N PRO A 815 13.15 -0.29 -18.99
CA PRO A 815 13.42 0.29 -20.32
C PRO A 815 14.92 0.28 -20.68
N SER A 816 15.26 0.39 -21.97
CA SER A 816 16.66 0.49 -22.43
C SER A 816 16.79 1.17 -23.79
N SER A 817 17.85 1.93 -24.00
CA SER A 817 18.22 2.37 -25.35
C SER A 817 18.94 1.25 -26.13
N VAL A 818 18.72 1.18 -27.44
CA VAL A 818 19.29 0.18 -28.36
C VAL A 818 19.79 0.85 -29.64
N SER A 819 20.75 0.21 -30.32
CA SER A 819 21.35 0.74 -31.56
C SER A 819 20.92 -0.04 -32.81
N THR A 820 20.03 -1.02 -32.68
CA THR A 820 19.57 -1.87 -33.78
C THR A 820 18.06 -1.93 -33.79
N ALA A 821 17.45 -1.88 -34.97
CA ALA A 821 16.00 -1.93 -35.08
C ALA A 821 15.41 -3.34 -34.84
N ASN A 822 16.15 -4.42 -35.16
CA ASN A 822 15.59 -5.77 -35.13
C ASN A 822 15.81 -6.44 -33.77
N HIS A 823 14.71 -6.85 -33.14
CA HIS A 823 14.70 -7.55 -31.87
C HIS A 823 13.78 -8.77 -31.92
N THR A 824 13.86 -9.63 -30.91
CA THR A 824 12.95 -10.76 -30.74
C THR A 824 12.28 -10.64 -29.40
N VAL A 825 10.95 -10.61 -29.39
CA VAL A 825 10.14 -10.56 -28.18
C VAL A 825 9.65 -11.96 -27.84
N ARG A 826 9.97 -12.44 -26.64
CA ARG A 826 9.41 -13.66 -26.09
C ARG A 826 8.16 -13.35 -25.30
N VAL A 827 7.04 -13.92 -25.73
CA VAL A 827 5.78 -13.92 -25.00
C VAL A 827 5.60 -15.26 -24.29
N THR A 828 5.28 -15.22 -23.01
CA THR A 828 5.09 -16.43 -22.17
C THR A 828 3.71 -16.43 -21.51
N GLY A 829 3.05 -17.59 -21.50
CA GLY A 829 1.81 -17.84 -20.77
C GLY A 829 1.23 -19.22 -21.10
N PRO A 830 -0.11 -19.40 -21.12
CA PRO A 830 -0.70 -20.71 -21.37
C PRO A 830 -0.31 -21.28 -22.74
N ALA A 831 -0.12 -22.60 -22.82
CA ALA A 831 0.23 -23.29 -24.06
C ALA A 831 -0.89 -23.21 -25.11
N ASN A 832 -0.50 -23.20 -26.39
CA ASN A 832 -1.42 -23.20 -27.54
C ASN A 832 -2.45 -22.04 -27.52
N THR A 833 -2.06 -20.88 -26.98
CA THR A 833 -2.92 -19.69 -26.87
C THR A 833 -2.50 -18.66 -27.90
N LYS A 834 -3.47 -18.05 -28.58
CA LYS A 834 -3.21 -17.01 -29.58
C LYS A 834 -2.69 -15.74 -28.92
N VAL A 835 -1.70 -15.12 -29.55
CA VAL A 835 -1.03 -13.89 -29.10
C VAL A 835 -1.29 -12.80 -30.14
N ARG A 836 -1.64 -11.61 -29.65
CA ARG A 836 -1.48 -10.35 -30.38
C ARG A 836 -0.36 -9.56 -29.73
N LEU A 837 0.56 -9.03 -30.53
CA LEU A 837 1.67 -8.20 -30.06
C LEU A 837 1.68 -6.90 -30.85
N LEU A 838 1.67 -5.78 -30.14
CA LEU A 838 1.64 -4.43 -30.67
C LEU A 838 2.99 -3.75 -30.41
N VAL A 839 3.52 -3.09 -31.43
CA VAL A 839 4.69 -2.22 -31.36
C VAL A 839 4.26 -0.82 -31.78
N LEU A 840 4.41 0.14 -30.89
CA LEU A 840 4.13 1.56 -31.12
C LEU A 840 5.43 2.34 -31.12
N GLU A 841 5.57 3.29 -32.03
CA GLU A 841 6.57 4.35 -31.90
C GLU A 841 5.91 5.53 -31.20
N ALA A 842 6.53 6.00 -30.12
CA ALA A 842 6.12 7.19 -29.39
C ALA A 842 7.28 8.18 -29.29
N GLY A 843 6.95 9.42 -28.95
CA GLY A 843 7.92 10.50 -28.76
C GLY A 843 7.56 11.41 -27.61
N LEU A 844 8.56 12.19 -27.19
CA LEU A 844 8.43 13.20 -26.14
C LEU A 844 8.52 14.59 -26.74
N PHE A 845 7.37 15.26 -26.85
CA PHE A 845 7.26 16.57 -27.49
C PHE A 845 7.12 17.65 -26.42
N LEU A 846 8.13 18.50 -26.26
CA LEU A 846 8.20 19.52 -25.21
C LEU A 846 8.49 20.94 -25.74
N ALA A 847 8.38 21.12 -27.07
CA ALA A 847 8.66 22.40 -27.70
C ALA A 847 7.67 23.48 -27.23
N GLY A 848 8.18 24.48 -26.50
CA GLY A 848 7.36 25.59 -25.97
C GLY A 848 6.65 25.28 -24.65
N VAL A 849 6.88 24.10 -24.07
CA VAL A 849 6.39 23.75 -22.72
C VAL A 849 7.24 24.49 -21.67
N PRO A 850 6.64 25.12 -20.65
CA PRO A 850 7.38 25.76 -19.57
C PRO A 850 8.41 24.83 -18.93
N ASN A 851 9.60 25.35 -18.61
CA ASN A 851 10.70 24.63 -17.97
C ASN A 851 11.20 23.36 -18.71
N GLY A 852 10.75 23.14 -19.95
CA GLY A 852 11.11 21.95 -20.72
C GLY A 852 10.36 20.69 -20.27
N GLY A 853 9.16 20.83 -19.69
CA GLY A 853 8.31 19.73 -19.27
C GLY A 853 8.10 19.67 -17.74
N PHE A 854 7.01 19.02 -17.32
CA PHE A 854 6.72 18.75 -15.92
C PHE A 854 7.00 17.28 -15.60
N ASP A 855 7.72 17.02 -14.51
CA ASP A 855 8.03 15.67 -14.00
C ASP A 855 8.50 14.67 -15.08
N ILE A 856 9.52 15.05 -15.85
CA ILE A 856 9.96 14.24 -16.99
C ILE A 856 10.75 13.02 -16.55
N ASP A 857 10.22 11.85 -16.90
CA ASP A 857 10.83 10.56 -16.60
C ASP A 857 11.79 10.07 -17.70
N ALA A 858 12.69 9.16 -17.31
CA ALA A 858 13.55 8.49 -18.28
C ALA A 858 12.71 7.58 -19.19
N PHE A 859 12.87 7.74 -20.52
CA PHE A 859 12.11 7.02 -21.54
C PHE A 859 10.61 7.35 -21.59
N GLU A 860 10.20 8.48 -20.99
CA GLU A 860 8.84 8.98 -21.09
C GLU A 860 8.50 9.39 -22.54
N ALA A 861 7.25 9.15 -22.95
CA ALA A 861 6.71 9.63 -24.20
C ALA A 861 5.28 10.10 -23.98
N ASN A 862 4.91 11.21 -24.61
CA ASN A 862 3.62 11.87 -24.39
C ASN A 862 2.69 11.82 -25.60
N LYS A 863 3.13 11.20 -26.70
CA LYS A 863 2.32 11.01 -27.90
C LYS A 863 2.75 9.78 -28.69
N VAL A 864 1.78 8.97 -29.14
CA VAL A 864 2.04 7.91 -30.12
C VAL A 864 2.16 8.55 -31.50
N ILE A 865 3.24 8.23 -32.21
CA ILE A 865 3.52 8.73 -33.57
C ILE A 865 2.89 7.79 -34.60
N GLN A 866 3.07 6.47 -34.40
CA GLN A 866 2.53 5.45 -35.30
C GLN A 866 2.48 4.05 -34.70
N VAL A 867 1.69 3.19 -35.33
CA VAL A 867 1.72 1.74 -35.10
C VAL A 867 2.76 1.12 -36.03
N VAL A 868 3.91 0.73 -35.48
CA VAL A 868 5.02 0.13 -36.24
C VAL A 868 4.63 -1.24 -36.76
N SER A 869 4.08 -2.08 -35.89
CA SER A 869 3.57 -3.40 -36.30
C SER A 869 2.55 -3.95 -35.31
N GLU A 870 1.66 -4.80 -35.83
CA GLU A 870 0.81 -5.63 -34.99
C GLU A 870 0.83 -7.09 -35.49
N THR A 871 1.41 -7.99 -34.70
CA THR A 871 1.39 -9.42 -34.99
C THR A 871 0.06 -10.01 -34.54
N THR A 872 -0.64 -10.72 -35.45
CA THR A 872 -1.89 -11.41 -35.14
C THR A 872 -1.81 -12.90 -35.51
N GLY A 873 -2.58 -13.75 -34.83
CA GLY A 873 -2.67 -15.19 -35.13
C GLY A 873 -1.45 -16.04 -34.73
N ALA A 874 -0.41 -15.42 -34.16
CA ALA A 874 0.71 -16.13 -33.54
C ALA A 874 0.21 -16.97 -32.35
N THR A 875 0.81 -18.13 -32.07
CA THR A 875 0.32 -19.05 -31.02
C THR A 875 1.48 -19.56 -30.17
N THR A 876 1.35 -19.54 -28.85
CA THR A 876 2.34 -20.15 -27.94
C THR A 876 2.51 -21.64 -28.22
N ASN A 877 3.73 -22.13 -28.13
CA ASN A 877 4.02 -23.55 -28.30
C ASN A 877 3.51 -24.39 -27.11
N GLY A 878 3.76 -25.70 -27.16
CA GLY A 878 3.38 -26.63 -26.07
C GLY A 878 4.04 -26.35 -24.72
N ALA A 879 5.09 -25.52 -24.68
CA ALA A 879 5.75 -25.05 -23.46
C ALA A 879 5.26 -23.66 -23.02
N GLY A 880 4.23 -23.09 -23.67
CA GLY A 880 3.67 -21.80 -23.28
C GLY A 880 4.48 -20.58 -23.74
N THR A 881 5.35 -20.73 -24.74
CA THR A 881 6.22 -19.63 -25.22
C THR A 881 6.09 -19.41 -26.72
N ILE A 882 6.30 -18.17 -27.16
CA ILE A 882 6.51 -17.83 -28.58
C ILE A 882 7.51 -16.69 -28.69
N ASP A 883 8.40 -16.79 -29.67
CA ASP A 883 9.36 -15.75 -30.02
C ASP A 883 8.88 -15.05 -31.29
N ILE A 884 8.62 -13.75 -31.19
CA ILE A 884 8.08 -12.92 -32.27
C ILE A 884 9.16 -11.93 -32.68
N PRO A 885 9.65 -11.96 -33.94
CA PRO A 885 10.56 -10.93 -34.42
C PRO A 885 9.80 -9.60 -34.53
N VAL A 886 10.43 -8.53 -34.03
CA VAL A 886 9.92 -7.16 -34.11
C VAL A 886 10.97 -6.26 -34.72
N THR A 887 10.53 -5.22 -35.40
CA THR A 887 11.38 -4.15 -35.92
C THR A 887 10.92 -2.85 -35.28
N LEU A 888 11.82 -2.13 -34.65
CA LEU A 888 11.61 -0.81 -34.06
C LEU A 888 11.76 0.27 -35.14
N GLU A 889 11.05 1.38 -34.99
CA GLU A 889 11.18 2.53 -35.88
C GLU A 889 11.48 3.82 -35.11
N LYS A 890 12.09 4.78 -35.83
CA LYS A 890 12.30 6.16 -35.41
C LYS A 890 12.04 7.04 -36.62
N THR A 891 10.81 7.49 -36.76
CA THR A 891 10.33 8.29 -37.87
C THR A 891 10.36 9.79 -37.56
N ASP A 892 10.37 10.16 -36.27
CA ASP A 892 10.56 11.54 -35.82
C ASP A 892 11.89 11.73 -35.05
N ASN A 893 12.41 12.97 -35.04
CA ASN A 893 13.63 13.31 -34.30
C ASN A 893 13.44 13.25 -32.78
N ASN A 894 12.23 13.54 -32.30
CA ASN A 894 11.83 13.41 -30.90
C ASN A 894 11.12 12.07 -30.62
N GLY A 895 11.07 11.18 -31.62
CA GLY A 895 10.52 9.83 -31.52
C GLY A 895 11.60 8.77 -31.29
N GLY A 896 11.26 7.52 -31.59
CA GLY A 896 12.13 6.36 -31.39
C GLY A 896 11.92 5.61 -30.08
N ILE A 897 11.01 6.07 -29.21
CA ILE A 897 10.65 5.37 -27.97
C ILE A 897 9.58 4.32 -28.30
N ASN A 898 10.04 3.09 -28.54
CA ASN A 898 9.20 2.01 -29.01
C ASN A 898 8.57 1.25 -27.83
N HIS A 899 7.24 1.29 -27.73
CA HIS A 899 6.47 0.59 -26.71
C HIS A 899 5.94 -0.74 -27.26
N ILE A 900 6.26 -1.83 -26.57
CA ILE A 900 5.94 -3.20 -26.97
C ILE A 900 5.05 -3.82 -25.91
N LEU A 901 3.86 -4.27 -26.30
CA LEU A 901 2.94 -4.98 -25.41
C LEU A 901 2.25 -6.13 -26.13
N ALA A 902 1.79 -7.11 -25.35
CA ALA A 902 1.07 -8.26 -25.88
C ALA A 902 -0.21 -8.55 -25.09
N VAL A 903 -1.14 -9.25 -25.74
CA VAL A 903 -2.34 -9.83 -25.12
C VAL A 903 -2.53 -11.25 -25.64
N PHE A 904 -3.18 -12.09 -24.82
CA PHE A 904 -3.78 -13.31 -25.35
C PHE A 904 -5.14 -13.02 -25.98
N GLU A 905 -5.49 -13.79 -27.01
CA GLU A 905 -6.72 -13.63 -27.77
C GLU A 905 -7.56 -14.91 -27.76
N LYS A 906 -8.86 -14.79 -27.51
CA LYS A 906 -9.83 -15.88 -27.62
C LYS A 906 -10.17 -16.17 -29.09
N ALA A 907 -10.78 -17.32 -29.36
CA ALA A 907 -11.18 -17.70 -30.72
C ALA A 907 -12.18 -16.73 -31.38
N ASN A 908 -12.95 -15.98 -30.57
CA ASN A 908 -13.93 -14.97 -31.01
C ASN A 908 -13.33 -13.56 -31.17
N GLY A 909 -12.01 -13.38 -31.00
CA GLY A 909 -11.33 -12.10 -31.16
C GLY A 909 -11.27 -11.22 -29.90
N GLU A 910 -11.79 -11.70 -28.78
CA GLU A 910 -11.68 -10.99 -27.48
C GLU A 910 -10.26 -11.07 -26.94
N THR A 911 -9.71 -9.94 -26.50
CA THR A 911 -8.38 -9.83 -25.91
C THR A 911 -8.45 -9.92 -24.38
N GLY A 912 -7.41 -10.47 -23.76
CA GLY A 912 -7.21 -10.46 -22.30
C GLY A 912 -6.43 -9.25 -21.81
N ARG A 913 -5.93 -9.36 -20.57
CA ARG A 913 -5.07 -8.34 -19.96
C ARG A 913 -3.76 -8.18 -20.73
N THR A 914 -3.25 -6.97 -20.76
CA THR A 914 -1.95 -6.64 -21.36
C THR A 914 -0.81 -7.23 -20.55
N SER A 915 0.31 -7.52 -21.22
CA SER A 915 1.58 -7.80 -20.58
C SER A 915 2.13 -6.55 -19.88
N ASN A 916 3.24 -6.73 -19.16
CA ASN A 916 4.17 -5.62 -18.94
C ASN A 916 4.56 -4.97 -20.29
N VAL A 917 4.83 -3.66 -20.26
CA VAL A 917 5.27 -2.91 -21.44
C VAL A 917 6.80 -3.01 -21.54
N GLY A 918 7.30 -3.40 -22.71
CA GLY A 918 8.71 -3.31 -23.03
C GLY A 918 9.01 -2.02 -23.78
N ILE A 919 9.83 -1.16 -23.20
CA ILE A 919 10.19 0.14 -23.78
C ILE A 919 11.62 0.08 -24.29
N LEU A 920 11.81 0.35 -25.59
CA LEU A 920 13.11 0.41 -26.24
C LEU A 920 13.27 1.73 -26.99
N ASP A 921 14.28 2.50 -26.63
CA ASP A 921 14.63 3.74 -27.33
C ASP A 921 15.65 3.45 -28.45
N LEU A 922 15.26 3.63 -29.70
CA LEU A 922 16.13 3.42 -30.87
C LEU A 922 16.96 4.68 -31.13
N ASN A 923 18.25 4.64 -30.79
CA ASN A 923 19.16 5.78 -30.96
C ASN A 923 19.39 6.18 -32.42
#